data_AF-A0A7Z9Q7Y4-F1
#
_entry.id   AF-A0A7Z9Q7Y4-F1
#
_cell.length_a   1.000
_cell.length_b   1.000
_cell.length_c   1.000
_cell.angle_alpha   90.00
_cell.angle_beta   90.00
_cell.angle_gamma   90.00
#
_symmetry.space_group_name_H-M   'P 1'
#
loop_
_entity.id
_entity.type
_entity.pdbx_description
1 polymer ?
#
loop_
_entity_poly.entity_id
_entity_poly.type
_entity_poly.pdbx_seq_one_letter_code
_entity_poly.pdbx_strand_id
1 'polypeptide(L)'
;MRNYCKGMATPTAVIFTMVSMLITAGYLKYAMSASVSQKYRFEEAKALLMAETGINTEALPVLPKLVDQSVVLAADGVFLEGMGFYRNVVCSTYVSLEDGRTIFHARGSGISEFRNTLGKPVRIERMAEMNLVAEDFSKFMYFTNSEEPGGGPQLGSYVSFGGSDVLEGVVHTNGQMTMSQFGCPDFTQADVSAANGINLNNCNDQNWGSVDDSAEVRVYPPYDATERAKENANYVFTADDMLWRSTGKDTLIMTEIEFVSGGFTVSQWTYLMPPVGESGPSPTNFNWDVDTEIEQLGNESIAFDGPYDSTLQVYFMDTLFIDTEDIEGNDASNTLEMYEIGDTVLVRSADPDSNKGWIGVLNSTDQVSGIFVFGVQSLGQFFENGFSPGEEVTLAFQGGLDDSVPFNNFANYHNHPNDGSSVCQSSGFHHFDFEPSNNVPDILPSTTFFTDFAVIYVKGGQVRVRGTVDGKFSIVTDTFTEYRRHDDISVVDRVWGNIWLMNDILYEDSNPITGEIVYGTKNRLGLISGANIIIANTMENGGKNQANGSDIIINGALLAMNDSFVAHYWQNSISNNSLNGPEFSSPLNSKGDGRGPFRNPASAFPQVTGNSDIRGQMILWGSVTQDKRGYMKRNAPGPYPVSPGIGYDKDYHYDYNFSDFGPPPMYPTSSSLAGGAILIIKSYGEVDPLTLKEFSE
;
A
#
# COMPACT_ATOMS: atom_id res chain seq x y z
N MET A 1 -31.17 -100.02 -57.95
CA MET A 1 -31.65 -98.82 -58.66
C MET A 1 -30.82 -97.63 -58.23
N ARG A 2 -30.12 -97.00 -59.18
CA ARG A 2 -29.41 -95.71 -59.01
C ARG A 2 -30.46 -94.62 -58.81
N ASN A 3 -30.31 -93.77 -57.79
CA ASN A 3 -30.83 -92.39 -57.79
C ASN A 3 -29.81 -91.50 -57.06
N TYR A 4 -28.77 -91.12 -57.79
CA TYR A 4 -27.90 -90.00 -57.42
C TYR A 4 -28.74 -88.72 -57.50
N CYS A 5 -29.01 -88.06 -56.37
CA CYS A 5 -29.46 -86.67 -56.36
C CYS A 5 -28.30 -85.78 -56.83
N LYS A 6 -28.11 -85.64 -58.14
CA LYS A 6 -27.27 -84.61 -58.74
C LYS A 6 -28.07 -83.31 -58.74
N GLY A 7 -27.63 -82.28 -58.02
CA GLY A 7 -28.12 -80.92 -58.27
C GLY A 7 -28.03 -79.85 -57.18
N MET A 8 -27.61 -80.15 -55.94
CA MET A 8 -27.62 -79.12 -54.86
C MET A 8 -26.26 -78.57 -54.44
N ALA A 9 -25.14 -79.20 -54.82
CA ALA A 9 -23.81 -78.70 -54.45
C ALA A 9 -23.49 -77.33 -55.08
N THR A 10 -23.85 -77.14 -56.35
CA THR A 10 -23.56 -75.91 -57.09
C THR A 10 -24.38 -74.71 -56.60
N PRO A 11 -25.72 -74.80 -56.40
CA PRO A 11 -26.50 -73.68 -55.86
C PRO A 11 -26.08 -73.30 -54.44
N THR A 12 -25.79 -74.30 -53.59
CA THR A 12 -25.35 -74.07 -52.20
C THR A 12 -23.97 -73.41 -52.15
N ALA A 13 -23.04 -73.85 -53.00
CA ALA A 13 -21.74 -73.20 -53.13
C ALA A 13 -21.85 -71.74 -53.62
N VAL A 14 -22.78 -71.45 -54.56
CA VAL A 14 -23.05 -70.09 -55.04
C VAL A 14 -23.66 -69.20 -53.94
N ILE A 15 -24.54 -69.74 -53.10
CA ILE A 15 -25.11 -69.00 -51.96
C ILE A 15 -24.02 -68.72 -50.91
N PHE A 16 -23.19 -69.71 -50.55
CA PHE A 16 -22.11 -69.48 -49.59
C PHE A 16 -21.03 -68.52 -50.13
N THR A 17 -20.75 -68.52 -51.44
CA THR A 17 -19.83 -67.52 -52.02
C THR A 17 -20.46 -66.13 -52.05
N MET A 18 -21.76 -65.98 -52.35
CA MET A 18 -22.46 -64.69 -52.25
C MET A 18 -22.51 -64.17 -50.81
N VAL A 19 -22.83 -65.02 -49.84
CA VAL A 19 -22.85 -64.67 -48.41
C VAL A 19 -21.45 -64.30 -47.92
N SER A 20 -20.42 -65.06 -48.31
CA SER A 20 -19.01 -64.75 -48.01
C SER A 20 -18.57 -63.42 -48.62
N MET A 21 -18.96 -63.13 -49.88
CA MET A 21 -18.71 -61.82 -50.49
C MET A 21 -19.44 -60.70 -49.77
N LEU A 22 -20.70 -60.90 -49.33
CA LEU A 22 -21.47 -59.90 -48.59
C LEU A 22 -20.86 -59.61 -47.21
N ILE A 23 -20.42 -60.65 -46.49
CA ILE A 23 -19.71 -60.50 -45.21
C ILE A 23 -18.38 -59.77 -45.43
N THR A 24 -17.62 -60.14 -46.47
CA THR A 24 -16.35 -59.50 -46.81
C THR A 24 -16.55 -58.03 -47.18
N ALA A 25 -17.55 -57.71 -48.02
CA ALA A 25 -17.89 -56.34 -48.40
C ALA A 25 -18.40 -55.51 -47.21
N GLY A 26 -19.20 -56.11 -46.32
CA GLY A 26 -19.66 -55.48 -45.08
C GLY A 26 -18.50 -55.16 -44.13
N TYR A 27 -17.57 -56.11 -43.95
CA TYR A 27 -16.36 -55.90 -43.15
C TYR A 27 -15.46 -54.83 -43.78
N LEU A 28 -15.28 -54.84 -45.10
CA LEU A 28 -14.47 -53.84 -45.81
C LEU A 28 -15.06 -52.43 -45.64
N LYS A 29 -16.39 -52.30 -45.74
CA LYS A 29 -17.10 -51.03 -45.51
C LYS A 29 -16.92 -50.55 -44.07
N TYR A 30 -17.05 -51.44 -43.08
CA TYR A 30 -16.82 -51.13 -41.68
C TYR A 30 -15.37 -50.70 -41.42
N ALA A 31 -14.39 -51.46 -41.91
CA ALA A 31 -12.97 -51.15 -41.75
C ALA A 31 -12.58 -49.80 -42.38
N MET A 32 -13.13 -49.47 -43.56
CA MET A 32 -12.95 -48.16 -44.18
C MET A 32 -13.59 -47.03 -43.35
N SER A 33 -14.81 -47.23 -42.84
CA SER A 33 -15.49 -46.26 -41.99
C SER A 33 -14.73 -46.02 -40.68
N ALA A 34 -14.26 -47.09 -40.05
CA ALA A 34 -13.46 -47.04 -38.83
C ALA A 34 -12.11 -46.33 -39.09
N SER A 35 -11.44 -46.62 -40.21
CA SER A 35 -10.20 -45.94 -40.59
C SER A 35 -10.38 -44.44 -40.80
N VAL A 36 -11.45 -44.01 -41.48
CA VAL A 36 -11.77 -42.59 -41.66
C VAL A 36 -12.10 -41.92 -40.33
N SER A 37 -12.86 -42.58 -39.46
CA SER A 37 -13.16 -42.06 -38.13
C SER A 37 -11.91 -41.87 -37.28
N GLN A 38 -10.96 -42.82 -37.31
CA GLN A 38 -9.69 -42.69 -36.59
C GLN A 38 -8.82 -41.57 -37.17
N LYS A 39 -8.76 -41.44 -38.50
CA LYS A 39 -8.08 -40.31 -39.15
C LYS A 39 -8.72 -38.99 -38.76
N TYR A 40 -10.04 -38.90 -38.78
CA TYR A 40 -10.75 -37.69 -38.37
C TYR A 40 -10.38 -37.29 -36.94
N ARG A 41 -10.43 -38.22 -35.98
CA ARG A 41 -10.03 -37.96 -34.57
C ARG A 41 -8.57 -37.53 -34.42
N PHE A 42 -7.68 -38.13 -35.19
CA PHE A 42 -6.26 -37.73 -35.21
C PHE A 42 -6.10 -36.30 -35.72
N GLU A 43 -6.79 -35.96 -36.81
CA GLU A 43 -6.73 -34.62 -37.41
C GLU A 43 -7.47 -33.55 -36.56
N GLU A 44 -8.47 -33.94 -35.77
CA GLU A 44 -9.08 -33.08 -34.73
C GLU A 44 -8.06 -32.73 -33.65
N ALA A 45 -7.39 -33.73 -33.07
CA ALA A 45 -6.36 -33.51 -32.06
C ALA A 45 -5.21 -32.65 -32.60
N LYS A 46 -4.85 -32.86 -33.87
CA LYS A 46 -3.83 -32.08 -34.58
C LYS A 46 -4.26 -30.64 -34.80
N ALA A 47 -5.51 -30.40 -35.21
CA ALA A 47 -6.07 -29.07 -35.36
C ALA A 47 -6.14 -28.33 -34.02
N LEU A 48 -6.53 -29.01 -32.94
CA LEU A 48 -6.50 -28.43 -31.60
C LEU A 48 -5.08 -28.06 -31.19
N LEU A 49 -4.11 -28.97 -31.30
CA LEU A 49 -2.71 -28.70 -31.02
C LEU A 49 -2.15 -27.50 -31.81
N MET A 50 -2.57 -27.32 -33.07
CA MET A 50 -2.19 -26.14 -33.85
C MET A 50 -2.79 -24.85 -33.28
N ALA A 51 -4.03 -24.87 -32.80
CA ALA A 51 -4.64 -23.72 -32.13
C ALA A 51 -3.86 -23.33 -30.87
N GLU A 52 -3.49 -24.32 -30.05
CA GLU A 52 -2.69 -24.16 -28.83
C GLU A 52 -1.28 -23.65 -29.15
N THR A 53 -0.66 -24.18 -30.22
CA THR A 53 0.65 -23.72 -30.70
C THR A 53 0.61 -22.26 -31.09
N GLY A 54 -0.42 -21.82 -31.82
CA GLY A 54 -0.59 -20.42 -32.20
C GLY A 54 -0.73 -19.49 -30.98
N ILE A 55 -1.48 -19.90 -29.95
CA ILE A 55 -1.57 -19.15 -28.69
C ILE A 55 -0.19 -19.09 -28.01
N ASN A 56 0.50 -20.21 -27.89
CA ASN A 56 1.78 -20.28 -27.21
C ASN A 56 2.89 -19.47 -27.91
N THR A 57 2.95 -19.49 -29.24
CA THR A 57 4.02 -18.82 -30.00
C THR A 57 3.74 -17.35 -30.25
N GLU A 58 2.49 -16.98 -30.53
CA GLU A 58 2.14 -15.61 -30.91
C GLU A 58 1.56 -14.81 -29.74
N ALA A 59 0.65 -15.39 -28.95
CA ALA A 59 -0.08 -14.64 -27.91
C ALA A 59 0.73 -14.45 -26.62
N LEU A 60 1.31 -15.51 -26.07
CA LEU A 60 2.01 -15.46 -24.77
C LEU A 60 3.13 -14.39 -24.68
N PRO A 61 3.94 -14.12 -25.73
CA PRO A 61 4.94 -13.05 -25.67
C PRO A 61 4.35 -11.64 -25.64
N VAL A 62 3.10 -11.47 -26.09
CA VAL A 62 2.45 -10.17 -26.25
C VAL A 62 1.52 -9.85 -25.07
N LEU A 63 0.81 -10.85 -24.55
CA LEU A 63 -0.20 -10.67 -23.48
C LEU A 63 0.32 -9.88 -22.26
N PRO A 64 1.52 -10.15 -21.70
CA PRO A 64 2.05 -9.42 -20.54
C PRO A 64 2.18 -7.90 -20.72
N LYS A 65 2.25 -7.44 -21.98
CA LYS A 65 2.49 -6.04 -22.36
C LYS A 65 1.27 -5.37 -22.96
N LEU A 66 0.13 -6.06 -22.98
CA LEU A 66 -1.08 -5.59 -23.63
C LEU A 66 -1.81 -4.58 -22.72
N VAL A 67 -2.15 -3.41 -23.29
CA VAL A 67 -2.89 -2.34 -22.61
C VAL A 67 -4.15 -2.03 -23.43
N ASP A 68 -5.32 -2.34 -22.86
CA ASP A 68 -6.68 -1.95 -23.28
C ASP A 68 -7.07 -2.08 -24.77
N GLN A 69 -6.41 -2.98 -25.53
CA GLN A 69 -6.70 -3.19 -26.95
C GLN A 69 -6.74 -4.67 -27.33
N SER A 70 -7.66 -5.02 -28.22
CA SER A 70 -7.66 -6.31 -28.90
C SER A 70 -6.67 -6.30 -30.06
N VAL A 71 -5.68 -7.19 -30.03
CA VAL A 71 -4.66 -7.35 -31.08
C VAL A 71 -4.89 -8.68 -31.79
N VAL A 72 -4.95 -8.64 -33.13
CA VAL A 72 -5.01 -9.83 -33.97
C VAL A 72 -3.62 -10.13 -34.51
N LEU A 73 -3.11 -11.31 -34.16
CA LEU A 73 -1.85 -11.90 -34.58
C LEU A 73 -2.14 -13.08 -35.53
N ALA A 74 -1.16 -13.38 -36.39
CA ALA A 74 -1.27 -14.48 -37.37
C ALA A 74 -2.58 -14.49 -38.17
N ALA A 75 -3.04 -13.32 -38.64
CA ALA A 75 -4.28 -13.18 -39.42
C ALA A 75 -4.26 -13.99 -40.73
N ASP A 76 -3.12 -13.97 -41.44
CA ASP A 76 -2.93 -14.69 -42.71
C ASP A 76 -2.63 -16.20 -42.53
N GLY A 77 -2.40 -16.62 -41.29
CA GLY A 77 -2.09 -17.99 -40.89
C GLY A 77 -0.63 -18.41 -41.11
N VAL A 78 -0.13 -19.24 -40.20
CA VAL A 78 1.25 -19.76 -40.22
C VAL A 78 1.21 -21.27 -40.42
N PHE A 79 1.92 -21.74 -41.45
CA PHE A 79 1.99 -23.15 -41.80
C PHE A 79 3.19 -23.84 -41.13
N LEU A 80 2.94 -24.97 -40.47
CA LEU A 80 3.95 -25.85 -39.89
C LEU A 80 4.00 -27.17 -40.65
N GLU A 81 5.15 -27.44 -41.27
CA GLU A 81 5.35 -28.61 -42.12
C GLU A 81 5.04 -29.92 -41.37
N GLY A 82 4.23 -30.78 -41.99
CA GLY A 82 3.81 -32.05 -41.39
C GLY A 82 2.72 -31.93 -40.32
N MET A 83 2.42 -30.72 -39.81
CA MET A 83 1.46 -30.52 -38.73
C MET A 83 0.14 -29.86 -39.15
N GLY A 84 0.17 -28.74 -39.87
CA GLY A 84 -1.06 -28.01 -40.23
C GLY A 84 -0.80 -26.51 -40.28
N PHE A 85 -1.84 -25.71 -40.07
CA PHE A 85 -1.67 -24.26 -39.90
C PHE A 85 -2.54 -23.71 -38.77
N TYR A 86 -2.05 -22.66 -38.12
CA TYR A 86 -2.83 -21.87 -37.17
C TYR A 86 -3.09 -20.48 -37.72
N ARG A 87 -4.19 -19.84 -37.31
CA ARG A 87 -4.59 -18.49 -37.73
C ARG A 87 -5.48 -17.81 -36.71
N ASN A 88 -5.76 -16.53 -36.93
CA ASN A 88 -6.70 -15.74 -36.12
C ASN A 88 -6.37 -15.82 -34.62
N VAL A 89 -5.10 -15.62 -34.28
CA VAL A 89 -4.69 -15.56 -32.88
C VAL A 89 -5.05 -14.17 -32.35
N VAL A 90 -6.02 -14.08 -31.44
CA VAL A 90 -6.49 -12.80 -30.90
C VAL A 90 -6.08 -12.70 -29.45
N CYS A 91 -5.52 -11.56 -29.06
CA CYS A 91 -5.19 -11.19 -27.69
C CYS A 91 -6.09 -10.02 -27.28
N SER A 92 -6.62 -10.01 -26.06
CA SER A 92 -7.43 -8.92 -25.54
C SER A 92 -7.35 -8.87 -24.01
N THR A 93 -7.63 -7.71 -23.41
CA THR A 93 -7.79 -7.55 -21.96
C THR A 93 -9.21 -7.14 -21.60
N TYR A 94 -9.72 -7.58 -20.46
CA TYR A 94 -10.95 -7.05 -19.87
C TYR A 94 -10.88 -7.12 -18.34
N VAL A 95 -11.55 -6.20 -17.65
CA VAL A 95 -11.60 -6.18 -16.18
C VAL A 95 -12.76 -7.06 -15.69
N SER A 96 -12.45 -7.98 -14.80
CA SER A 96 -13.43 -8.81 -14.10
C SER A 96 -14.22 -7.96 -13.09
N LEU A 97 -15.54 -8.00 -13.18
CA LEU A 97 -16.43 -7.24 -12.31
C LEU A 97 -16.53 -7.81 -10.88
N GLU A 98 -16.04 -9.03 -10.63
CA GLU A 98 -16.16 -9.72 -9.33
C GLU A 98 -14.98 -9.44 -8.36
N ASP A 99 -13.83 -9.05 -8.91
CA ASP A 99 -12.57 -8.92 -8.17
C ASP A 99 -11.67 -7.78 -8.69
N GLY A 100 -12.08 -7.08 -9.75
CA GLY A 100 -11.31 -5.97 -10.33
C GLY A 100 -10.04 -6.39 -11.05
N ARG A 101 -9.81 -7.70 -11.27
CA ARG A 101 -8.60 -8.19 -11.95
C ARG A 101 -8.72 -8.06 -13.46
N THR A 102 -7.64 -7.60 -14.10
CA THR A 102 -7.50 -7.65 -15.55
C THR A 102 -7.28 -9.11 -15.99
N ILE A 103 -8.19 -9.61 -16.81
CA ILE A 103 -8.08 -10.90 -17.49
C ILE A 103 -7.44 -10.68 -18.85
N PHE A 104 -6.36 -11.40 -19.10
CA PHE A 104 -5.63 -11.46 -20.36
C PHE A 104 -6.14 -12.66 -21.14
N HIS A 105 -6.94 -12.41 -22.17
CA HIS A 105 -7.58 -13.43 -22.97
C HIS A 105 -6.83 -13.64 -24.28
N ALA A 106 -6.57 -14.90 -24.61
CA ALA A 106 -6.04 -15.32 -25.89
C ALA A 106 -6.92 -16.40 -26.52
N ARG A 107 -7.09 -16.30 -27.84
CA ARG A 107 -7.84 -17.27 -28.64
C ARG A 107 -7.08 -17.56 -29.92
N GLY A 108 -7.07 -18.81 -30.37
CA GLY A 108 -6.44 -19.20 -31.63
C GLY A 108 -7.26 -20.25 -32.38
N SER A 109 -7.16 -20.27 -33.71
CA SER A 109 -7.77 -21.31 -34.55
C SER A 109 -6.70 -22.17 -35.19
N GLY A 110 -6.81 -23.49 -35.08
CA GLY A 110 -5.91 -24.44 -35.70
C GLY A 110 -6.65 -25.29 -36.72
N ILE A 111 -5.98 -25.57 -37.84
CA ILE A 111 -6.57 -26.24 -38.99
C ILE A 111 -5.67 -27.38 -39.44
N SER A 112 -6.30 -28.54 -39.62
CA SER A 112 -5.68 -29.68 -40.28
C SER A 112 -6.54 -30.19 -41.43
N GLU A 113 -5.87 -30.80 -42.41
CA GLU A 113 -6.48 -31.30 -43.63
C GLU A 113 -6.05 -32.74 -43.89
N PHE A 114 -7.02 -33.59 -44.21
CA PHE A 114 -6.76 -34.95 -44.67
C PHE A 114 -7.65 -35.33 -45.84
N ARG A 115 -7.27 -36.38 -46.56
CA ARG A 115 -8.10 -36.92 -47.65
C ARG A 115 -8.97 -38.06 -47.13
N ASN A 116 -10.27 -37.98 -47.40
CA ASN A 116 -11.18 -39.08 -47.12
C ASN A 116 -10.93 -40.28 -48.05
N THR A 117 -11.67 -41.37 -47.86
CA THR A 117 -11.58 -42.59 -48.69
C THR A 117 -11.89 -42.38 -50.18
N LEU A 118 -12.49 -41.23 -50.55
CA LEU A 118 -12.78 -40.82 -51.92
C LEU A 118 -11.75 -39.82 -52.48
N GLY A 119 -10.66 -39.56 -51.75
CA GLY A 119 -9.60 -38.62 -52.14
C GLY A 119 -9.98 -37.13 -52.02
N LYS A 120 -11.19 -36.81 -51.53
CA LYS A 120 -11.63 -35.43 -51.31
C LYS A 120 -10.96 -34.87 -50.05
N PRO A 121 -10.47 -33.62 -50.08
CA PRO A 121 -9.95 -32.96 -48.89
C PRO A 121 -11.08 -32.73 -47.89
N VAL A 122 -10.82 -33.03 -46.64
CA VAL A 122 -11.65 -32.71 -45.48
C VAL A 122 -10.81 -31.81 -44.60
N ARG A 123 -11.30 -30.59 -44.36
CA ARG A 123 -10.67 -29.60 -43.51
C ARG A 123 -11.36 -29.63 -42.14
N ILE A 124 -10.57 -29.70 -41.08
CA ILE A 124 -11.02 -29.65 -39.69
C ILE A 124 -10.44 -28.38 -39.08
N GLU A 125 -11.29 -27.58 -38.44
CA GLU A 125 -10.91 -26.36 -37.72
C GLU A 125 -11.33 -26.51 -36.26
N ARG A 126 -10.41 -26.24 -35.35
CA ARG A 126 -10.59 -26.28 -33.90
C ARG A 126 -10.13 -24.96 -33.33
N MET A 127 -10.72 -24.56 -32.22
CA MET A 127 -10.37 -23.30 -31.55
C MET A 127 -10.04 -23.58 -30.11
N ALA A 128 -8.97 -22.96 -29.63
CA ALA A 128 -8.59 -22.97 -28.23
C ALA A 128 -8.71 -21.55 -27.69
N GLU A 129 -9.00 -21.45 -26.40
CA GLU A 129 -8.94 -20.21 -25.65
C GLU A 129 -8.16 -20.40 -24.35
N MET A 130 -7.62 -19.29 -23.88
CA MET A 130 -6.83 -19.21 -22.66
C MET A 130 -7.13 -17.89 -21.97
N ASN A 131 -7.49 -17.96 -20.69
CA ASN A 131 -7.61 -16.79 -19.83
C ASN A 131 -6.46 -16.82 -18.84
N LEU A 132 -5.69 -15.75 -18.79
CA LEU A 132 -4.67 -15.52 -17.78
C LEU A 132 -5.06 -14.34 -16.90
N VAL A 133 -4.53 -14.31 -15.69
CA VAL A 133 -4.60 -13.14 -14.80
C VAL A 133 -3.19 -12.75 -14.37
N ALA A 134 -3.00 -11.49 -14.04
CA ALA A 134 -1.75 -11.06 -13.44
C ALA A 134 -1.57 -11.71 -12.06
N GLU A 135 -0.37 -12.21 -11.78
CA GLU A 135 0.10 -12.51 -10.44
C GLU A 135 0.08 -11.22 -9.62
N ASP A 136 -0.30 -11.33 -8.36
CA ASP A 136 -0.36 -10.22 -7.43
C ASP A 136 0.44 -10.52 -6.17
N PHE A 137 0.74 -9.46 -5.42
CA PHE A 137 1.61 -9.57 -4.25
C PHE A 137 0.97 -10.37 -3.10
N SER A 138 -0.34 -10.64 -3.10
CA SER A 138 -0.97 -11.47 -2.07
C SER A 138 -0.59 -12.95 -2.20
N LYS A 139 0.01 -13.36 -3.32
CA LYS A 139 0.58 -14.71 -3.51
C LYS A 139 1.70 -15.03 -2.50
N PHE A 140 2.45 -14.04 -2.07
CA PHE A 140 3.63 -14.25 -1.25
C PHE A 140 3.22 -14.25 0.22
N MET A 141 3.40 -15.37 0.91
CA MET A 141 3.32 -15.36 2.37
C MET A 141 4.26 -14.29 2.94
N TYR A 142 5.45 -14.20 2.37
CA TYR A 142 6.44 -13.21 2.76
C TYR A 142 7.23 -12.73 1.54
N PHE A 143 7.13 -11.44 1.22
CA PHE A 143 7.89 -10.75 0.20
C PHE A 143 8.65 -9.56 0.80
N THR A 144 9.95 -9.46 0.53
CA THR A 144 10.77 -8.28 0.82
C THR A 144 11.50 -7.80 -0.43
N ASN A 145 11.41 -6.50 -0.73
CA ASN A 145 12.26 -5.92 -1.78
C ASN A 145 13.74 -5.85 -1.34
N SER A 146 13.98 -5.61 -0.06
CA SER A 146 15.29 -5.59 0.56
C SER A 146 15.23 -6.28 1.91
N GLU A 147 16.23 -7.11 2.19
CA GLU A 147 16.46 -7.68 3.53
C GLU A 147 17.20 -6.68 4.44
N GLU A 148 17.29 -5.39 4.09
CA GLU A 148 17.67 -4.37 5.06
C GLU A 148 16.55 -4.20 6.11
N PRO A 149 16.90 -3.96 7.40
CA PRO A 149 15.90 -3.67 8.41
C PRO A 149 15.20 -2.34 8.15
N GLY A 150 13.91 -2.25 8.49
CA GLY A 150 13.10 -1.04 8.29
C GLY A 150 11.98 -0.83 9.31
N GLY A 151 11.23 0.26 9.10
CA GLY A 151 9.94 0.61 9.70
C GLY A 151 9.97 1.20 11.10
N GLY A 152 11.15 1.33 11.69
CA GLY A 152 11.27 1.87 13.03
C GLY A 152 12.63 2.48 13.30
N PRO A 153 12.87 2.94 14.52
CA PRO A 153 14.10 3.63 14.89
C PRO A 153 15.20 2.65 15.29
N GLN A 154 16.45 3.12 15.14
CA GLN A 154 17.64 2.39 15.58
C GLN A 154 17.64 0.97 15.00
N LEU A 155 17.50 0.92 13.68
CA LEU A 155 17.53 -0.29 12.88
C LEU A 155 18.94 -0.90 13.04
N GLY A 156 19.01 -2.19 13.38
CA GLY A 156 20.29 -2.87 13.53
C GLY A 156 21.02 -2.99 12.18
N SER A 157 22.19 -3.62 12.17
CA SER A 157 22.91 -3.90 10.92
C SER A 157 22.69 -5.32 10.39
N TYR A 158 21.86 -6.12 11.05
CA TYR A 158 21.71 -7.54 10.75
C TYR A 158 20.28 -8.02 10.99
N VAL A 159 19.74 -8.75 10.02
CA VAL A 159 18.50 -9.53 10.11
C VAL A 159 18.75 -10.92 9.53
N SER A 160 18.11 -11.94 10.10
CA SER A 160 18.20 -13.30 9.60
C SER A 160 16.96 -14.11 9.94
N PHE A 161 16.77 -15.22 9.24
CA PHE A 161 15.73 -16.20 9.53
C PHE A 161 16.27 -17.24 10.50
N GLY A 162 15.65 -17.38 11.67
CA GLY A 162 16.10 -18.26 12.75
C GLY A 162 15.06 -19.29 13.15
N GLY A 163 15.32 -20.00 14.25
CA GLY A 163 14.47 -21.10 14.73
C GLY A 163 13.04 -20.74 15.16
N SER A 164 12.68 -19.45 15.15
CA SER A 164 11.33 -18.97 15.43
C SER A 164 10.60 -18.50 14.18
N ASP A 165 11.24 -18.53 13.02
CA ASP A 165 10.58 -18.20 11.75
C ASP A 165 10.07 -19.51 11.13
N VAL A 166 8.77 -19.72 11.24
CA VAL A 166 8.01 -20.83 10.64
C VAL A 166 7.12 -20.20 9.58
N LEU A 167 7.32 -20.58 8.32
CA LEU A 167 6.61 -19.99 7.18
C LEU A 167 6.19 -21.10 6.20
N GLU A 168 5.05 -20.89 5.57
CA GLU A 168 4.50 -21.73 4.50
C GLU A 168 4.18 -20.89 3.25
N GLY A 169 3.76 -21.54 2.16
CA GLY A 169 3.43 -20.84 0.91
C GLY A 169 4.68 -20.29 0.22
N VAL A 170 4.57 -19.13 -0.43
CA VAL A 170 5.70 -18.56 -1.20
C VAL A 170 6.46 -17.53 -0.35
N VAL A 171 7.75 -17.77 -0.13
CA VAL A 171 8.67 -16.84 0.55
C VAL A 171 9.67 -16.34 -0.48
N HIS A 172 9.67 -15.03 -0.73
CA HIS A 172 10.49 -14.41 -1.76
C HIS A 172 11.23 -13.18 -1.23
N THR A 173 12.45 -12.97 -1.69
CA THR A 173 13.14 -11.69 -1.53
C THR A 173 13.90 -11.29 -2.78
N ASN A 174 13.80 -10.01 -3.15
CA ASN A 174 14.68 -9.41 -4.15
C ASN A 174 16.11 -9.24 -3.60
N GLY A 175 16.28 -9.29 -2.27
CA GLY A 175 17.57 -9.21 -1.58
C GLY A 175 18.31 -10.54 -1.50
N GLN A 176 19.31 -10.58 -0.60
CA GLN A 176 19.97 -11.83 -0.21
C GLN A 176 19.31 -12.35 1.07
N MET A 177 18.80 -13.58 1.02
CA MET A 177 18.23 -14.22 2.19
C MET A 177 19.34 -14.78 3.08
N THR A 178 19.32 -14.49 4.39
CA THR A 178 20.33 -14.99 5.33
C THR A 178 19.69 -15.76 6.49
N MET A 179 20.16 -16.98 6.73
CA MET A 179 19.75 -17.80 7.87
C MET A 179 20.56 -17.44 9.12
N SER A 180 20.02 -17.71 10.30
CA SER A 180 20.71 -17.50 11.57
C SER A 180 21.84 -18.53 11.76
N GLN A 181 22.84 -18.16 12.56
CA GLN A 181 23.83 -19.12 13.07
C GLN A 181 23.31 -19.93 14.26
N PHE A 182 22.21 -19.48 14.88
CA PHE A 182 21.58 -20.05 16.06
C PHE A 182 20.12 -20.40 15.75
N GLY A 183 19.88 -21.67 15.44
CA GLY A 183 18.57 -22.18 15.01
C GLY A 183 18.28 -21.91 13.54
N CYS A 184 17.50 -22.79 12.91
CA CYS A 184 17.14 -22.73 11.50
C CYS A 184 15.63 -22.56 11.34
N PRO A 185 15.17 -21.80 10.35
CA PRO A 185 13.74 -21.64 10.10
C PRO A 185 13.10 -22.96 9.67
N ASP A 186 11.78 -23.04 9.84
CA ASP A 186 10.98 -24.11 9.27
C ASP A 186 10.31 -23.62 7.98
N PHE A 187 10.87 -24.06 6.84
CA PHE A 187 10.36 -23.84 5.50
C PHE A 187 9.93 -25.15 4.83
N THR A 188 9.56 -26.16 5.62
CA THR A 188 9.15 -27.47 5.09
C THR A 188 7.91 -27.42 4.21
N GLN A 189 7.08 -26.39 4.40
CA GLN A 189 5.86 -26.12 3.62
C GLN A 189 5.97 -24.83 2.78
N ALA A 190 7.19 -24.31 2.58
CA ALA A 190 7.43 -23.09 1.83
C ALA A 190 8.26 -23.31 0.56
N ASP A 191 7.88 -22.59 -0.48
CA ASP A 191 8.64 -22.37 -1.70
C ASP A 191 9.49 -21.10 -1.52
N VAL A 192 10.80 -21.28 -1.39
CA VAL A 192 11.75 -20.24 -1.00
C VAL A 192 12.52 -19.75 -2.21
N SER A 193 12.51 -18.45 -2.44
CA SER A 193 13.23 -17.84 -3.56
C SER A 193 13.95 -16.55 -3.16
N ALA A 194 15.14 -16.34 -3.70
CA ALA A 194 15.92 -15.12 -3.49
C ALA A 194 16.63 -14.70 -4.77
N ALA A 195 16.53 -13.42 -5.13
CA ALA A 195 17.16 -12.91 -6.35
C ALA A 195 18.68 -12.71 -6.19
N ASN A 196 19.16 -12.42 -4.98
CA ASN A 196 20.60 -12.25 -4.68
C ASN A 196 21.19 -13.40 -3.85
N GLY A 197 20.60 -14.60 -3.95
CA GLY A 197 21.10 -15.81 -3.32
C GLY A 197 20.64 -16.04 -1.88
N ILE A 198 20.89 -17.25 -1.40
CA ILE A 198 20.52 -17.71 -0.06
C ILE A 198 21.79 -18.09 0.71
N ASN A 199 22.08 -17.38 1.79
CA ASN A 199 23.13 -17.72 2.73
C ASN A 199 22.58 -18.61 3.86
N LEU A 200 22.85 -19.91 3.77
CA LEU A 200 22.36 -20.92 4.72
C LEU A 200 23.06 -20.90 6.08
N ASN A 201 24.24 -20.28 6.23
CA ASN A 201 25.05 -20.37 7.45
C ASN A 201 25.17 -21.82 7.98
N ASN A 202 24.62 -22.11 9.18
CA ASN A 202 24.65 -23.44 9.81
C ASN A 202 23.43 -24.31 9.45
N CYS A 203 22.56 -23.83 8.57
CA CYS A 203 21.33 -24.49 8.15
C CYS A 203 21.51 -25.28 6.86
N ASN A 204 20.48 -26.06 6.51
CA ASN A 204 20.39 -26.77 5.24
C ASN A 204 18.98 -26.62 4.69
N ASP A 205 18.86 -26.78 3.39
CA ASP A 205 17.68 -26.55 2.57
C ASP A 205 17.02 -27.86 2.08
N GLN A 206 17.56 -29.01 2.45
CA GLN A 206 17.16 -30.33 1.91
C GLN A 206 15.69 -30.70 2.17
N ASN A 207 15.10 -30.12 3.22
CA ASN A 207 13.72 -30.41 3.63
C ASN A 207 12.76 -29.28 3.29
N TRP A 208 13.20 -28.23 2.60
CA TRP A 208 12.33 -27.13 2.20
C TRP A 208 11.46 -27.55 1.00
N GLY A 209 10.35 -26.85 0.77
CA GLY A 209 9.42 -27.20 -0.32
C GLY A 209 10.06 -27.10 -1.69
N SER A 210 10.49 -25.90 -2.08
CA SER A 210 11.35 -25.65 -3.24
C SER A 210 12.30 -24.50 -2.96
N VAL A 211 13.43 -24.47 -3.69
CA VAL A 211 14.50 -23.50 -3.46
C VAL A 211 15.00 -22.96 -4.78
N ASP A 212 15.00 -21.63 -4.92
CA ASP A 212 15.59 -20.91 -6.05
C ASP A 212 16.45 -19.74 -5.53
N ASP A 213 17.77 -19.87 -5.60
CA ASP A 213 18.73 -18.87 -5.16
C ASP A 213 19.12 -17.87 -6.28
N SER A 214 18.42 -17.92 -7.41
CA SER A 214 18.67 -17.13 -8.62
C SER A 214 17.40 -16.56 -9.23
N ALA A 215 16.38 -16.36 -8.39
CA ALA A 215 15.05 -15.95 -8.82
C ALA A 215 15.04 -14.58 -9.50
N GLU A 216 14.07 -14.37 -10.39
CA GLU A 216 13.90 -13.06 -11.03
C GLU A 216 13.42 -12.00 -10.04
N VAL A 217 14.05 -10.83 -10.08
CA VAL A 217 13.64 -9.65 -9.30
C VAL A 217 12.22 -9.21 -9.70
N ARG A 218 11.36 -9.04 -8.70
CA ARG A 218 10.04 -8.40 -8.86
C ARG A 218 10.18 -6.88 -8.74
N VAL A 219 9.49 -6.12 -9.59
CA VAL A 219 9.54 -4.65 -9.51
C VAL A 219 8.86 -4.17 -8.23
N TYR A 220 9.55 -3.29 -7.49
CA TYR A 220 9.05 -2.69 -6.26
C TYR A 220 9.53 -1.23 -6.12
N PRO A 221 8.69 -0.29 -5.64
CA PRO A 221 7.26 -0.44 -5.39
C PRO A 221 6.48 -0.73 -6.68
N PRO A 222 5.32 -1.40 -6.62
CA PRO A 222 4.51 -1.67 -7.80
C PRO A 222 4.02 -0.35 -8.43
N TYR A 223 4.57 -0.02 -9.61
CA TYR A 223 4.15 1.14 -10.40
C TYR A 223 2.75 0.91 -11.02
N ASP A 224 1.95 1.97 -11.15
CA ASP A 224 0.58 2.02 -11.71
C ASP A 224 -0.53 1.21 -10.99
N ALA A 225 -0.21 0.17 -10.22
CA ALA A 225 -1.23 -0.70 -9.61
C ALA A 225 -1.86 -0.16 -8.31
N THR A 226 -1.12 0.65 -7.55
CA THR A 226 -1.63 1.32 -6.33
C THR A 226 -2.44 2.56 -6.68
N GLU A 227 -2.01 3.32 -7.68
CA GLU A 227 -2.80 4.40 -8.27
C GLU A 227 -4.13 3.87 -8.82
N ARG A 228 -4.14 2.68 -9.44
CA ARG A 228 -5.37 1.99 -9.84
C ARG A 228 -6.33 1.77 -8.66
N ALA A 229 -5.82 1.41 -7.47
CA ALA A 229 -6.67 1.26 -6.28
C ALA A 229 -7.25 2.61 -5.82
N LYS A 230 -6.46 3.70 -5.88
CA LYS A 230 -6.93 5.06 -5.56
C LYS A 230 -7.97 5.56 -6.58
N GLU A 231 -7.72 5.37 -7.87
CA GLU A 231 -8.61 5.79 -8.97
C GLU A 231 -9.94 5.04 -8.98
N ASN A 232 -9.96 3.79 -8.49
CA ASN A 232 -11.15 2.95 -8.40
C ASN A 232 -11.72 2.89 -6.98
N ALA A 233 -11.35 3.82 -6.10
CA ALA A 233 -11.88 3.88 -4.75
C ALA A 233 -13.39 4.12 -4.76
N ASN A 234 -14.13 3.30 -4.01
CA ASN A 234 -15.56 3.48 -3.80
C ASN A 234 -15.84 4.60 -2.78
N TYR A 235 -14.94 4.75 -1.80
CA TYR A 235 -15.01 5.76 -0.75
C TYR A 235 -13.68 6.47 -0.63
N VAL A 236 -13.71 7.81 -0.60
CA VAL A 236 -12.55 8.67 -0.39
C VAL A 236 -12.79 9.48 0.87
N PHE A 237 -11.92 9.32 1.87
CA PHE A 237 -11.92 10.10 3.09
C PHE A 237 -10.71 11.04 3.06
N THR A 238 -10.97 12.34 2.97
CA THR A 238 -9.94 13.38 2.89
C THR A 238 -9.43 13.72 4.28
N ALA A 239 -8.11 13.83 4.42
CA ALA A 239 -7.42 14.18 5.65
C ALA A 239 -6.43 15.36 5.46
N ASP A 240 -6.40 15.94 4.26
CA ASP A 240 -5.57 17.10 3.85
C ASP A 240 -6.34 18.44 3.82
N ASP A 241 -7.64 18.44 4.12
CA ASP A 241 -8.51 19.63 3.99
C ASP A 241 -8.16 20.78 4.95
N MET A 242 -7.38 20.52 6.00
CA MET A 242 -7.00 21.49 7.03
C MET A 242 -5.54 21.97 6.93
N LEU A 243 -4.91 21.72 5.79
CA LEU A 243 -3.53 22.11 5.49
C LEU A 243 -3.50 23.33 4.57
N TRP A 244 -2.39 24.08 4.59
CA TRP A 244 -2.09 25.18 3.66
C TRP A 244 -3.13 26.31 3.62
N ARG A 245 -3.89 26.49 4.69
CA ARG A 245 -4.87 27.58 4.82
C ARG A 245 -4.17 28.94 4.94
N SER A 246 -4.76 29.98 4.33
CA SER A 246 -4.26 31.38 4.39
C SER A 246 -4.28 31.94 5.80
N THR A 247 -5.28 31.55 6.61
CA THR A 247 -5.51 32.00 7.99
C THR A 247 -4.53 31.46 9.04
N GLY A 248 -3.55 30.64 8.65
CA GLY A 248 -2.50 30.14 9.56
C GLY A 248 -2.55 28.65 9.92
N LYS A 249 -1.66 28.27 10.84
CA LYS A 249 -1.26 26.94 11.38
C LYS A 249 -2.03 25.72 10.84
N ASP A 250 -1.29 24.75 10.29
CA ASP A 250 -1.87 23.52 9.76
C ASP A 250 -2.39 22.61 10.87
N THR A 251 -3.44 21.85 10.54
CA THR A 251 -4.02 20.84 11.43
C THR A 251 -4.22 19.55 10.64
N LEU A 252 -3.82 18.43 11.21
CA LEU A 252 -3.92 17.12 10.56
C LEU A 252 -5.25 16.45 10.94
N ILE A 253 -5.69 15.49 10.11
CA ILE A 253 -6.91 14.72 10.37
C ILE A 253 -6.56 13.24 10.50
N MET A 254 -6.96 12.61 11.60
CA MET A 254 -6.87 11.17 11.81
C MET A 254 -8.11 10.51 11.24
N THR A 255 -7.96 9.37 10.57
CA THR A 255 -9.08 8.52 10.14
C THR A 255 -9.03 7.19 10.87
N GLU A 256 -10.14 6.76 11.47
CA GLU A 256 -10.31 5.43 12.04
C GLU A 256 -11.38 4.66 11.27
N ILE A 257 -11.03 3.44 10.85
CA ILE A 257 -11.90 2.49 10.17
C ILE A 257 -12.04 1.26 11.06
N GLU A 258 -13.27 0.97 11.47
CA GLU A 258 -13.63 -0.24 12.21
C GLU A 258 -14.51 -1.13 11.34
N PHE A 259 -14.01 -2.31 10.96
CA PHE A 259 -14.82 -3.30 10.26
C PHE A 259 -15.86 -3.91 11.20
N VAL A 260 -17.08 -4.03 10.70
CA VAL A 260 -18.22 -4.57 11.43
C VAL A 260 -18.97 -5.55 10.52
N SER A 261 -19.78 -6.44 11.10
CA SER A 261 -20.63 -7.33 10.31
C SER A 261 -21.50 -6.52 9.33
N GLY A 262 -21.47 -6.89 8.03
CA GLY A 262 -22.14 -6.22 6.94
C GLY A 262 -21.53 -4.88 6.46
N GLY A 263 -20.33 -4.48 6.90
CA GLY A 263 -19.68 -3.27 6.40
C GLY A 263 -18.52 -2.72 7.23
N PHE A 264 -18.42 -1.39 7.31
CA PHE A 264 -17.39 -0.72 8.10
C PHE A 264 -17.89 0.62 8.65
N THR A 265 -17.30 1.06 9.74
CA THR A 265 -17.58 2.34 10.40
C THR A 265 -16.37 3.25 10.28
N VAL A 266 -16.60 4.51 9.95
CA VAL A 266 -15.54 5.53 9.82
C VAL A 266 -15.78 6.67 10.79
N SER A 267 -14.69 7.18 11.36
CA SER A 267 -14.68 8.44 12.10
C SER A 267 -13.41 9.22 11.76
N GLN A 268 -13.53 10.55 11.80
CA GLN A 268 -12.42 11.45 11.54
C GLN A 268 -12.37 12.56 12.59
N TRP A 269 -11.17 12.89 13.03
CA TRP A 269 -10.95 13.99 13.96
C TRP A 269 -9.62 14.70 13.76
N THR A 270 -9.57 15.93 14.23
CA THR A 270 -8.38 16.78 14.13
C THR A 270 -7.32 16.42 15.17
N TYR A 271 -6.06 16.57 14.80
CA TYR A 271 -4.93 16.51 15.72
C TYR A 271 -3.79 17.43 15.30
N LEU A 272 -2.94 17.77 16.27
CA LEU A 272 -1.71 18.51 16.05
C LEU A 272 -0.53 17.59 16.33
N MET A 273 0.45 17.59 15.43
CA MET A 273 1.74 16.96 15.69
C MET A 273 2.61 17.97 16.47
N PRO A 274 3.04 17.66 17.70
CA PRO A 274 3.96 18.53 18.41
C PRO A 274 5.28 18.70 17.68
N PRO A 275 6.00 19.83 17.84
CA PRO A 275 5.74 20.90 18.79
C PRO A 275 4.54 21.79 18.43
N VAL A 276 3.73 22.09 19.45
CA VAL A 276 2.56 22.97 19.40
C VAL A 276 2.95 24.27 20.08
N GLY A 277 3.08 25.35 19.31
CA GLY A 277 3.27 26.68 19.88
C GLY A 277 2.05 27.17 20.67
N GLU A 278 2.27 28.07 21.63
CA GLU A 278 1.22 28.72 22.43
C GLU A 278 0.11 29.30 21.53
N SER A 279 -1.11 29.27 22.07
CA SER A 279 -2.23 29.96 21.44
C SER A 279 -1.97 31.45 21.48
N GLY A 280 -2.15 32.11 20.34
CA GLY A 280 -2.03 33.56 20.22
C GLY A 280 -2.94 34.08 19.11
N PRO A 281 -2.82 35.37 18.76
CA PRO A 281 -3.56 35.98 17.67
C PRO A 281 -3.45 35.16 16.38
N SER A 282 -4.57 35.01 15.67
CA SER A 282 -4.58 34.34 14.37
C SER A 282 -3.73 35.13 13.36
N PRO A 283 -2.93 34.46 12.51
CA PRO A 283 -2.23 35.14 11.43
C PRO A 283 -3.20 35.93 10.56
N THR A 284 -2.84 37.18 10.26
CA THR A 284 -3.67 38.12 9.51
C THR A 284 -2.89 38.62 8.30
N ASN A 285 -3.53 38.65 7.13
CA ASN A 285 -2.90 39.05 5.88
C ASN A 285 -3.22 40.51 5.56
N PHE A 286 -2.22 41.22 5.05
CA PHE A 286 -2.29 42.63 4.66
C PHE A 286 -1.52 42.86 3.37
N ASN A 287 -1.78 43.98 2.71
CA ASN A 287 -0.95 44.49 1.62
C ASN A 287 0.33 45.13 2.17
N TRP A 288 1.48 44.84 1.58
CA TRP A 288 2.73 45.52 1.94
C TRP A 288 2.73 46.96 1.42
N ASP A 289 2.89 47.92 2.33
CA ASP A 289 3.05 49.33 1.98
C ASP A 289 4.52 49.77 2.10
N VAL A 290 4.95 50.58 1.14
CA VAL A 290 6.31 51.14 1.11
C VAL A 290 6.39 52.48 1.83
N ASP A 291 5.25 53.09 2.15
CA ASP A 291 5.19 54.36 2.85
C ASP A 291 5.59 54.15 4.33
N THR A 292 6.61 54.88 4.77
CA THR A 292 7.20 54.75 6.11
C THR A 292 6.66 55.77 7.10
N GLU A 293 5.59 56.48 6.74
CA GLU A 293 4.91 57.47 7.58
C GLU A 293 3.49 56.99 7.88
N ILE A 294 3.10 56.99 9.16
CA ILE A 294 1.78 56.53 9.61
C ILE A 294 0.60 57.23 8.90
N GLU A 295 0.74 58.52 8.54
CA GLU A 295 -0.31 59.29 7.87
C GLU A 295 -0.54 58.86 6.40
N GLN A 296 0.37 58.05 5.85
CA GLN A 296 0.39 57.63 4.45
C GLN A 296 0.08 56.13 4.28
N LEU A 297 -0.10 55.38 5.37
CA LEU A 297 -0.46 53.97 5.30
C LEU A 297 -1.76 53.79 4.51
N GLY A 298 -1.72 52.97 3.46
CA GLY A 298 -2.89 52.58 2.70
C GLY A 298 -3.87 51.75 3.51
N ASN A 299 -5.11 51.66 3.02
CA ASN A 299 -6.09 50.73 3.58
C ASN A 299 -5.63 49.28 3.38
N GLU A 300 -6.03 48.40 4.29
CA GLU A 300 -5.75 46.95 4.22
C GLU A 300 -4.25 46.64 4.26
N SER A 301 -3.43 47.56 4.78
CA SER A 301 -1.97 47.52 4.63
C SER A 301 -1.20 47.39 5.94
N ILE A 302 0.05 46.94 5.81
CA ILE A 302 1.07 46.89 6.85
C ILE A 302 2.39 47.47 6.34
N ALA A 303 3.10 48.21 7.19
CA ALA A 303 4.36 48.87 6.83
C ALA A 303 5.36 48.90 8.00
N PHE A 304 6.63 49.06 7.66
CA PHE A 304 7.68 49.46 8.61
C PHE A 304 7.90 50.97 8.59
N ASP A 305 8.36 51.52 9.71
CA ASP A 305 8.71 52.94 9.84
C ASP A 305 10.04 53.34 9.16
N GLY A 306 10.68 52.40 8.46
CA GLY A 306 11.92 52.62 7.75
C GLY A 306 11.98 51.90 6.39
N PRO A 307 12.66 52.48 5.40
CA PRO A 307 12.74 51.90 4.06
C PRO A 307 13.71 50.71 4.02
N TYR A 308 13.56 49.86 2.99
CA TYR A 308 14.49 48.77 2.71
C TYR A 308 15.87 49.29 2.27
N ASP A 309 16.94 48.81 2.91
CA ASP A 309 18.32 49.03 2.45
C ASP A 309 18.74 47.90 1.50
N SER A 310 18.75 48.19 0.20
CA SER A 310 19.15 47.22 -0.84
C SER A 310 20.63 46.83 -0.82
N THR A 311 21.49 47.58 -0.13
CA THR A 311 22.93 47.30 -0.03
C THR A 311 23.21 46.31 1.10
N LEU A 312 22.53 46.49 2.22
CA LEU A 312 22.68 45.65 3.41
C LEU A 312 21.65 44.51 3.47
N GLN A 313 20.66 44.53 2.58
CA GLN A 313 19.55 43.58 2.50
C GLN A 313 18.76 43.47 3.81
N VAL A 314 18.50 44.61 4.44
CA VAL A 314 17.79 44.70 5.72
C VAL A 314 16.86 45.91 5.74
N TYR A 315 15.88 45.87 6.62
CA TYR A 315 15.13 47.05 7.03
C TYR A 315 15.62 47.53 8.41
N PHE A 316 15.82 48.83 8.56
CA PHE A 316 16.07 49.46 9.86
C PHE A 316 14.77 50.08 10.36
N MET A 317 14.11 49.38 11.27
CA MET A 317 12.81 49.74 11.81
C MET A 317 12.84 49.61 13.34
N ASP A 318 11.97 50.35 14.00
CA ASP A 318 11.58 50.06 15.38
C ASP A 318 10.06 50.03 15.55
N THR A 319 9.31 50.24 14.47
CA THR A 319 7.86 50.34 14.51
C THR A 319 7.18 49.68 13.30
N LEU A 320 6.03 49.05 13.56
CA LEU A 320 5.11 48.45 12.60
C LEU A 320 3.81 49.25 12.58
N PHE A 321 3.39 49.70 11.41
CA PHE A 321 2.09 50.33 11.18
C PHE A 321 1.15 49.31 10.54
N ILE A 322 -0.04 49.14 11.12
CA ILE A 322 -0.99 48.11 10.69
C ILE A 322 -2.38 48.74 10.62
N ASP A 323 -3.03 48.63 9.46
CA ASP A 323 -4.40 49.08 9.30
C ASP A 323 -5.40 48.22 10.08
N THR A 324 -6.58 48.77 10.36
CA THR A 324 -7.66 48.05 11.05
C THR A 324 -8.38 47.03 10.19
N GLU A 325 -8.24 47.10 8.87
CA GLU A 325 -8.86 46.17 7.93
C GLU A 325 -7.81 45.18 7.41
N ASP A 326 -8.15 43.90 7.31
CA ASP A 326 -7.31 42.89 6.66
C ASP A 326 -7.37 42.99 5.13
N ILE A 327 -6.61 42.16 4.41
CA ILE A 327 -6.58 42.16 2.93
C ILE A 327 -7.94 41.85 2.26
N GLU A 328 -8.90 41.28 2.99
CA GLU A 328 -10.25 41.02 2.51
C GLU A 328 -11.24 42.16 2.87
N GLY A 329 -10.76 43.20 3.56
CA GLY A 329 -11.55 44.33 4.05
C GLY A 329 -12.34 44.02 5.33
N ASN A 330 -11.99 42.96 6.06
CA ASN A 330 -12.63 42.64 7.34
C ASN A 330 -11.94 43.37 8.50
N ASP A 331 -12.71 43.74 9.52
CA ASP A 331 -12.17 44.36 10.74
C ASP A 331 -11.25 43.39 11.51
N ALA A 332 -9.96 43.69 11.51
CA ALA A 332 -8.90 42.95 12.19
C ALA A 332 -8.62 43.47 13.62
N SER A 333 -9.30 44.53 14.07
CA SER A 333 -8.99 45.21 15.34
C SER A 333 -9.00 44.26 16.54
N ASN A 334 -9.97 43.35 16.63
CA ASN A 334 -10.04 42.38 17.73
C ASN A 334 -8.83 41.43 17.74
N THR A 335 -8.32 41.04 16.56
CA THR A 335 -7.13 40.17 16.45
C THR A 335 -5.87 40.95 16.79
N LEU A 336 -5.77 42.21 16.35
CA LEU A 336 -4.62 43.07 16.63
C LEU A 336 -4.53 43.45 18.12
N GLU A 337 -5.67 43.62 18.80
CA GLU A 337 -5.75 43.85 20.25
C GLU A 337 -5.31 42.64 21.11
N MET A 338 -5.27 41.44 20.53
CA MET A 338 -4.81 40.24 21.24
C MET A 338 -3.29 40.15 21.37
N TYR A 339 -2.53 40.95 20.63
CA TYR A 339 -1.07 41.00 20.73
C TYR A 339 -0.64 41.74 22.01
N GLU A 340 0.21 41.10 22.81
CA GLU A 340 0.70 41.62 24.08
C GLU A 340 2.18 42.05 24.00
N ILE A 341 2.58 42.96 24.88
CA ILE A 341 3.99 43.35 25.01
C ILE A 341 4.80 42.13 25.48
N GLY A 342 5.85 41.81 24.73
CA GLY A 342 6.67 40.62 24.93
C GLY A 342 6.41 39.53 23.89
N ASP A 343 5.33 39.62 23.12
CA ASP A 343 5.03 38.68 22.05
C ASP A 343 6.09 38.77 20.94
N THR A 344 6.51 37.62 20.44
CA THR A 344 7.32 37.59 19.21
C THR A 344 6.39 37.56 18.02
N VAL A 345 6.64 38.42 17.05
CA VAL A 345 5.85 38.62 15.84
C VAL A 345 6.70 38.35 14.61
N LEU A 346 6.07 37.77 13.60
CA LEU A 346 6.64 37.44 12.30
C LEU A 346 5.85 38.19 11.22
N VAL A 347 6.55 38.94 10.37
CA VAL A 347 5.99 39.50 9.14
C VAL A 347 6.68 38.81 7.97
N ARG A 348 5.94 38.12 7.12
CA ARG A 348 6.50 37.35 6.00
C ARG A 348 5.65 37.46 4.76
N SER A 349 6.23 37.12 3.61
CA SER A 349 5.47 36.98 2.37
C SER A 349 4.42 35.86 2.51
N ALA A 350 3.22 36.08 2.00
CA ALA A 350 2.19 35.05 1.95
C ALA A 350 2.43 34.05 0.80
N ASP A 351 3.30 34.38 -0.15
CA ASP A 351 3.75 33.48 -1.21
C ASP A 351 4.58 32.32 -0.62
N PRO A 352 4.13 31.06 -0.74
CA PRO A 352 4.84 29.91 -0.18
C PRO A 352 6.22 29.69 -0.81
N ASP A 353 6.49 30.23 -2.01
CA ASP A 353 7.78 30.11 -2.69
C ASP A 353 8.76 31.25 -2.30
N SER A 354 8.33 32.19 -1.46
CA SER A 354 9.08 33.39 -1.06
C SER A 354 9.73 33.23 0.31
N ASN A 355 11.06 33.38 0.37
CA ASN A 355 11.82 33.34 1.63
C ASN A 355 11.99 34.72 2.29
N LYS A 356 11.03 35.63 2.10
CA LYS A 356 11.09 36.98 2.68
C LYS A 356 10.39 37.05 4.02
N GLY A 357 11.06 37.60 5.02
CA GLY A 357 10.41 37.93 6.28
C GLY A 357 11.32 38.52 7.35
N TRP A 358 10.66 38.91 8.42
CA TRP A 358 11.22 39.63 9.55
C TRP A 358 10.60 39.09 10.83
N ILE A 359 11.41 38.95 11.88
CA ILE A 359 10.99 38.52 13.20
C ILE A 359 11.44 39.54 14.25
N GLY A 360 10.55 39.87 15.19
CA GLY A 360 10.84 40.80 16.28
C GLY A 360 9.95 40.61 17.50
N VAL A 361 10.27 41.28 18.59
CA VAL A 361 9.49 41.26 19.83
C VAL A 361 8.74 42.57 19.99
N LEU A 362 7.47 42.51 20.34
CA LEU A 362 6.66 43.68 20.70
C LEU A 362 7.18 44.26 22.01
N ASN A 363 7.58 45.53 21.99
CA ASN A 363 7.99 46.29 23.17
C ASN A 363 6.94 47.34 23.59
N SER A 364 6.03 47.69 22.70
CA SER A 364 4.88 48.56 22.96
C SER A 364 3.77 48.33 21.93
N THR A 365 2.54 48.59 22.34
CA THR A 365 1.36 48.60 21.47
C THR A 365 0.59 49.91 21.71
N ASP A 366 0.25 50.61 20.64
CA ASP A 366 -0.53 51.86 20.66
C ASP A 366 -1.46 51.92 19.45
N GLN A 367 -2.41 52.86 19.45
CA GLN A 367 -3.26 53.14 18.31
C GLN A 367 -3.32 54.65 18.05
N VAL A 368 -2.93 55.05 16.84
CA VAL A 368 -2.85 56.47 16.45
C VAL A 368 -3.72 56.70 15.22
N SER A 369 -4.72 57.57 15.35
CA SER A 369 -5.64 57.92 14.26
C SER A 369 -6.36 56.72 13.62
N GLY A 370 -6.56 55.63 14.38
CA GLY A 370 -7.19 54.39 13.90
C GLY A 370 -6.20 53.31 13.51
N ILE A 371 -4.93 53.65 13.23
CA ILE A 371 -3.89 52.68 12.84
C ILE A 371 -3.24 52.08 14.08
N PHE A 372 -3.03 50.76 14.07
CA PHE A 372 -2.26 50.08 15.11
C PHE A 372 -0.77 50.34 14.92
N VAL A 373 -0.10 50.69 16.03
CA VAL A 373 1.33 51.01 16.07
C VAL A 373 2.00 50.05 17.03
N PHE A 374 2.75 49.12 16.47
CA PHE A 374 3.51 48.13 17.24
C PHE A 374 4.96 48.59 17.31
N GLY A 375 5.41 48.97 18.50
CA GLY A 375 6.83 49.16 18.73
C GLY A 375 7.51 47.80 18.82
N VAL A 376 8.59 47.62 18.06
CA VAL A 376 9.23 46.33 17.85
C VAL A 376 10.74 46.39 18.05
N GLN A 377 11.29 45.30 18.55
CA GLN A 377 12.72 45.05 18.56
C GLN A 377 13.03 43.89 17.59
N SER A 378 13.76 44.18 16.50
CA SER A 378 14.15 43.14 15.54
C SER A 378 15.03 42.07 16.20
N LEU A 379 14.66 40.81 16.03
CA LEU A 379 15.45 39.64 16.41
C LEU A 379 16.23 39.07 15.21
N GLY A 380 15.66 39.15 14.01
CA GLY A 380 16.24 38.60 12.79
C GLY A 380 15.45 39.00 11.54
N GLN A 381 16.09 38.88 10.38
CA GLN A 381 15.52 39.21 9.07
C GLN A 381 16.09 38.28 8.00
N PHE A 382 15.29 37.95 6.99
CA PHE A 382 15.67 37.12 5.87
C PHE A 382 15.10 37.74 4.59
N PHE A 383 15.96 38.40 3.82
CA PHE A 383 15.59 39.08 2.57
C PHE A 383 16.71 38.92 1.55
N GLU A 384 16.40 38.47 0.33
CA GLU A 384 17.27 38.69 -0.84
C GLU A 384 16.97 40.06 -1.49
N ASN A 385 15.71 40.47 -1.40
CA ASN A 385 15.15 41.77 -1.75
C ASN A 385 13.99 42.08 -0.79
N GLY A 386 13.66 43.37 -0.63
CA GLY A 386 12.54 43.80 0.21
C GLY A 386 11.19 43.30 -0.33
N PHE A 387 10.16 43.51 0.49
CA PHE A 387 8.78 43.35 0.05
C PHE A 387 8.44 44.34 -1.06
N SER A 388 7.62 43.91 -2.00
CA SER A 388 7.18 44.72 -3.13
C SER A 388 5.93 45.51 -2.75
N PRO A 389 5.69 46.71 -3.32
CA PRO A 389 4.45 47.45 -3.07
C PRO A 389 3.22 46.59 -3.43
N GLY A 390 2.28 46.43 -2.50
CA GLY A 390 1.09 45.59 -2.64
C GLY A 390 1.35 44.08 -2.60
N GLU A 391 2.53 43.63 -2.19
CA GLU A 391 2.79 42.21 -1.92
C GLU A 391 1.96 41.76 -0.72
N GLU A 392 1.23 40.64 -0.84
CA GLU A 392 0.50 40.08 0.29
C GLU A 392 1.49 39.55 1.34
N VAL A 393 1.36 40.03 2.57
CA VAL A 393 2.19 39.64 3.69
C VAL A 393 1.33 39.21 4.87
N THR A 394 1.84 38.25 5.64
CA THR A 394 1.20 37.73 6.84
C THR A 394 1.89 38.28 8.09
N LEU A 395 1.13 38.92 8.98
CA LEU A 395 1.50 39.16 10.38
C LEU A 395 1.09 37.94 11.21
N ALA A 396 2.04 37.31 11.90
CA ALA A 396 1.79 36.11 12.70
C ALA A 396 2.43 36.22 14.09
N PHE A 397 1.74 35.67 15.10
CA PHE A 397 2.29 35.46 16.43
C PHE A 397 3.20 34.23 16.47
N GLN A 398 4.34 34.34 17.16
CA GLN A 398 5.33 33.28 17.35
C GLN A 398 5.62 33.10 18.85
N GLY A 399 4.74 32.37 19.55
CA GLY A 399 4.90 32.08 20.97
C GLY A 399 5.92 30.99 21.28
N GLY A 400 6.11 30.75 22.59
CA GLY A 400 6.84 29.57 23.08
C GLY A 400 6.08 28.28 22.81
N LEU A 401 6.55 27.16 23.36
CA LEU A 401 5.81 25.91 23.32
C LEU A 401 4.66 25.95 24.34
N ASP A 402 3.49 25.47 23.97
CA ASP A 402 2.34 25.34 24.87
C ASP A 402 2.60 24.29 25.96
N ASP A 403 2.79 24.74 27.20
CA ASP A 403 3.05 23.89 28.36
C ASP A 403 1.84 23.01 28.77
N SER A 404 0.65 23.28 28.24
CA SER A 404 -0.55 22.46 28.48
C SER A 404 -0.56 21.18 27.64
N VAL A 405 0.20 21.14 26.55
CA VAL A 405 0.29 19.98 25.66
C VAL A 405 1.25 18.93 26.24
N PRO A 406 0.79 17.70 26.53
CA PRO A 406 1.68 16.66 27.03
C PRO A 406 2.74 16.27 26.00
N PHE A 407 3.98 16.09 26.45
CA PHE A 407 5.13 15.69 25.61
C PHE A 407 5.46 16.68 24.49
N ASN A 408 5.13 17.96 24.61
CA ASN A 408 5.20 18.95 23.52
C ASN A 408 6.61 19.24 22.93
N ASN A 409 7.64 18.49 23.32
CA ASN A 409 8.97 18.66 22.78
C ASN A 409 9.10 17.96 21.41
N PHE A 410 9.76 18.64 20.48
CA PHE A 410 10.08 18.12 19.14
C PHE A 410 10.67 16.70 19.15
N ALA A 411 11.61 16.40 20.05
CA ALA A 411 12.29 15.11 20.07
C ALA A 411 11.36 13.92 20.41
N ASN A 412 10.18 14.17 21.00
CA ASN A 412 9.21 13.11 21.31
C ASN A 412 8.43 12.63 20.08
N TYR A 413 8.40 13.42 18.99
CA TYR A 413 7.55 13.17 17.83
C TYR A 413 8.30 13.08 16.49
N HIS A 414 9.54 13.59 16.45
CA HIS A 414 10.28 13.77 15.21
C HIS A 414 11.55 12.94 15.18
N ASN A 415 11.83 12.34 14.02
CA ASN A 415 12.94 11.40 13.82
C ASN A 415 14.11 11.99 13.03
N HIS A 416 14.26 13.32 13.03
CA HIS A 416 15.30 14.07 12.31
C HIS A 416 15.84 15.24 13.14
N PRO A 417 16.95 15.89 12.73
CA PRO A 417 17.42 17.12 13.37
C PRO A 417 16.40 18.26 13.26
N ASN A 418 16.30 19.09 14.31
CA ASN A 418 15.51 20.33 14.30
C ASN A 418 16.32 21.47 13.65
N ASP A 419 16.59 21.36 12.35
CA ASP A 419 17.41 22.32 11.59
C ASP A 419 16.60 23.20 10.62
N GLY A 420 15.27 23.07 10.60
CA GLY A 420 14.35 23.81 9.74
C GLY A 420 14.28 23.33 8.28
N SER A 421 15.03 22.28 7.91
CA SER A 421 15.10 21.77 6.52
C SER A 421 14.90 20.26 6.41
N SER A 422 15.27 19.50 7.43
CA SER A 422 15.04 18.07 7.54
C SER A 422 13.58 17.79 7.83
N VAL A 423 13.06 16.69 7.27
CA VAL A 423 11.68 16.21 7.47
C VAL A 423 11.67 14.78 8.00
N CYS A 424 10.56 14.38 8.62
CA CYS A 424 10.39 13.02 9.11
C CYS A 424 10.55 11.95 8.02
N GLN A 425 11.35 10.93 8.32
CA GLN A 425 11.62 9.79 7.44
C GLN A 425 10.61 8.65 7.64
N SER A 426 10.44 7.80 6.62
CA SER A 426 9.56 6.62 6.70
C SER A 426 10.06 5.60 7.72
N SER A 427 11.37 5.59 7.98
CA SER A 427 12.00 4.87 9.08
C SER A 427 12.13 5.78 10.30
N GLY A 428 11.77 5.28 11.48
CA GLY A 428 11.91 6.02 12.75
C GLY A 428 10.66 5.91 13.62
N PHE A 429 10.48 6.86 14.53
CA PHE A 429 9.27 6.94 15.36
C PHE A 429 8.13 7.49 14.52
N HIS A 430 6.96 6.85 14.65
CA HIS A 430 5.70 7.31 14.10
C HIS A 430 4.65 7.31 15.22
N HIS A 431 3.56 8.06 15.03
CA HIS A 431 2.60 8.32 16.09
C HIS A 431 1.18 8.13 15.58
N PHE A 432 0.35 7.41 16.35
CA PHE A 432 -1.06 7.22 16.06
C PHE A 432 -1.95 7.79 17.14
N ASP A 433 -1.46 7.87 18.38
CA ASP A 433 -2.16 8.00 19.66
C ASP A 433 -2.63 9.42 20.00
N PHE A 434 -3.22 10.09 19.00
CA PHE A 434 -3.97 11.34 19.12
C PHE A 434 -5.46 11.04 19.21
N GLU A 435 -6.05 11.23 20.39
CA GLU A 435 -7.48 10.97 20.62
C GLU A 435 -8.32 12.24 20.40
N PRO A 436 -9.58 12.10 19.95
CA PRO A 436 -10.46 13.24 19.76
C PRO A 436 -10.78 13.95 21.08
N SER A 437 -11.04 15.25 21.02
CA SER A 437 -11.44 16.02 22.19
C SER A 437 -12.72 15.44 22.81
N ASN A 438 -12.74 15.24 24.13
CA ASN A 438 -13.86 14.63 24.85
C ASN A 438 -14.30 13.24 24.34
N ASN A 439 -13.43 12.49 23.64
CA ASN A 439 -13.72 11.18 23.01
C ASN A 439 -14.83 11.23 21.94
N VAL A 440 -15.05 12.38 21.29
CA VAL A 440 -16.04 12.50 20.21
C VAL A 440 -15.36 13.06 18.96
N PRO A 441 -15.42 12.37 17.81
CA PRO A 441 -14.85 12.88 16.56
C PRO A 441 -15.47 14.23 16.16
N ASP A 442 -14.63 15.19 15.78
CA ASP A 442 -15.01 16.57 15.47
C ASP A 442 -15.18 16.86 13.96
N ILE A 443 -14.66 15.99 13.07
CA ILE A 443 -14.81 16.11 11.61
C ILE A 443 -15.93 15.21 11.09
N LEU A 444 -15.79 13.89 11.29
CA LEU A 444 -16.79 12.90 10.88
C LEU A 444 -17.18 12.07 12.10
N PRO A 445 -18.42 12.22 12.62
CA PRO A 445 -18.91 11.32 13.66
C PRO A 445 -18.93 9.89 13.13
N SER A 446 -18.88 8.93 14.05
CA SER A 446 -18.94 7.49 13.74
C SER A 446 -20.09 7.19 12.77
N THR A 447 -19.74 6.85 11.53
CA THR A 447 -20.67 6.66 10.41
C THR A 447 -20.45 5.28 9.79
N THR A 448 -21.49 4.46 9.78
CA THR A 448 -21.45 3.08 9.25
C THR A 448 -21.89 3.03 7.79
N PHE A 449 -21.11 2.34 6.96
CA PHE A 449 -21.37 2.07 5.56
C PHE A 449 -21.66 0.57 5.39
N PHE A 450 -22.87 0.23 4.93
CA PHE A 450 -23.29 -1.14 4.71
C PHE A 450 -22.95 -1.58 3.28
N THR A 451 -21.95 -2.44 3.14
CA THR A 451 -21.50 -3.00 1.87
C THR A 451 -20.66 -4.24 2.14
N ASP A 452 -20.68 -5.21 1.23
CA ASP A 452 -19.82 -6.40 1.26
C ASP A 452 -18.62 -6.27 0.30
N PHE A 453 -18.48 -5.12 -0.36
CA PHE A 453 -17.37 -4.79 -1.24
C PHE A 453 -17.02 -3.31 -1.14
N ALA A 454 -15.75 -2.97 -0.90
CA ALA A 454 -15.25 -1.60 -1.09
C ALA A 454 -13.73 -1.50 -1.24
N VAL A 455 -13.30 -0.58 -2.09
CA VAL A 455 -11.96 0.01 -2.05
C VAL A 455 -12.07 1.37 -1.35
N ILE A 456 -11.33 1.53 -0.24
CA ILE A 456 -11.38 2.69 0.63
C ILE A 456 -10.05 3.43 0.54
N TYR A 457 -10.10 4.69 0.12
CA TYR A 457 -8.93 5.56 0.01
C TYR A 457 -8.95 6.59 1.13
N VAL A 458 -7.90 6.59 1.96
CA VAL A 458 -7.63 7.66 2.92
C VAL A 458 -6.60 8.60 2.29
N LYS A 459 -7.08 9.74 1.82
CA LYS A 459 -6.27 10.74 1.12
C LYS A 459 -5.62 11.68 2.12
N GLY A 460 -4.31 11.89 2.00
CA GLY A 460 -3.62 12.94 2.75
C GLY A 460 -3.47 12.68 4.25
N GLY A 461 -3.49 11.42 4.71
CA GLY A 461 -3.37 11.10 6.12
C GLY A 461 -3.11 9.62 6.41
N GLN A 462 -2.82 9.34 7.67
CA GLN A 462 -2.68 7.99 8.20
C GLN A 462 -4.04 7.43 8.67
N VAL A 463 -4.13 6.11 8.80
CA VAL A 463 -5.38 5.43 9.16
C VAL A 463 -5.17 4.42 10.29
N ARG A 464 -6.14 4.37 11.21
CA ARG A 464 -6.28 3.36 12.26
C ARG A 464 -7.28 2.30 11.82
N VAL A 465 -6.97 1.01 12.00
CA VAL A 465 -7.79 -0.11 11.52
C VAL A 465 -7.96 -1.17 12.60
N ARG A 466 -9.18 -1.71 12.74
CA ARG A 466 -9.53 -2.87 13.57
C ARG A 466 -10.85 -3.50 13.14
N GLY A 467 -11.21 -4.66 13.72
CA GLY A 467 -12.59 -5.16 13.74
C GLY A 467 -12.81 -6.45 12.96
N THR A 468 -14.06 -6.71 12.59
CA THR A 468 -14.49 -7.95 11.94
C THR A 468 -14.92 -7.70 10.50
N VAL A 469 -14.25 -8.35 9.55
CA VAL A 469 -14.45 -8.21 8.12
C VAL A 469 -15.50 -9.21 7.61
N ASP A 470 -16.62 -8.70 7.12
CA ASP A 470 -17.64 -9.45 6.37
C ASP A 470 -17.76 -8.86 4.95
N GLY A 471 -17.04 -9.47 4.00
CA GLY A 471 -16.94 -8.98 2.63
C GLY A 471 -15.51 -8.84 2.13
N LYS A 472 -15.35 -8.15 0.99
CA LYS A 472 -14.10 -7.91 0.30
C LYS A 472 -13.72 -6.43 0.37
N PHE A 473 -12.65 -6.11 1.06
CA PHE A 473 -12.23 -4.73 1.29
C PHE A 473 -10.76 -4.53 0.95
N SER A 474 -10.43 -3.34 0.47
CA SER A 474 -9.06 -2.86 0.42
C SER A 474 -8.98 -1.44 0.95
N ILE A 475 -7.98 -1.16 1.79
CA ILE A 475 -7.65 0.19 2.26
C ILE A 475 -6.36 0.63 1.56
N VAL A 476 -6.35 1.84 1.01
CA VAL A 476 -5.17 2.47 0.43
C VAL A 476 -4.92 3.84 1.05
N THR A 477 -3.67 4.17 1.33
CA THR A 477 -3.22 5.50 1.82
C THR A 477 -2.26 6.14 0.82
N ASP A 478 -2.10 7.46 0.92
CA ASP A 478 -1.01 8.15 0.24
C ASP A 478 0.35 7.83 0.87
N THR A 479 1.43 8.08 0.13
CA THR A 479 2.79 7.86 0.64
C THR A 479 3.07 8.72 1.87
N PHE A 480 2.83 10.02 1.75
CA PHE A 480 3.01 10.98 2.84
C PHE A 480 2.20 12.24 2.59
N THR A 481 2.12 13.08 3.62
CA THR A 481 1.49 14.39 3.61
C THR A 481 2.41 15.39 4.29
N GLU A 482 2.64 16.52 3.64
CA GLU A 482 3.43 17.61 4.18
C GLU A 482 2.53 18.63 4.88
N TYR A 483 3.02 19.18 5.99
CA TYR A 483 2.31 20.13 6.81
C TYR A 483 3.29 21.16 7.39
N ARG A 484 2.82 22.40 7.59
CA ARG A 484 3.53 23.44 8.31
C ARG A 484 3.48 23.14 9.81
N ARG A 485 4.61 23.18 10.51
CA ARG A 485 4.62 22.91 11.96
C ARG A 485 3.79 23.95 12.72
N HIS A 486 3.19 23.53 13.83
CA HIS A 486 2.27 24.39 14.58
C HIS A 486 3.01 25.44 15.44
N ASP A 487 4.21 25.15 15.92
CA ASP A 487 5.09 26.11 16.61
C ASP A 487 5.72 27.13 15.65
N ASP A 488 6.07 26.68 14.44
CA ASP A 488 6.73 27.50 13.43
C ASP A 488 6.20 27.17 12.02
N ILE A 489 5.33 28.05 11.51
CA ILE A 489 4.66 27.90 10.22
C ILE A 489 5.58 28.09 9.01
N SER A 490 6.83 28.52 9.23
CA SER A 490 7.85 28.61 8.17
C SER A 490 8.54 27.26 7.91
N VAL A 491 8.41 26.32 8.83
CA VAL A 491 9.00 24.98 8.73
C VAL A 491 7.95 24.00 8.25
N VAL A 492 8.27 23.28 7.18
CA VAL A 492 7.46 22.18 6.65
C VAL A 492 8.02 20.86 7.15
N ASP A 493 7.14 19.98 7.58
CA ASP A 493 7.46 18.61 7.97
C ASP A 493 6.47 17.63 7.34
N ARG A 494 6.60 16.35 7.63
CA ARG A 494 5.90 15.26 6.96
C ARG A 494 5.31 14.25 7.92
N VAL A 495 4.08 13.82 7.64
CA VAL A 495 3.50 12.61 8.20
C VAL A 495 3.38 11.56 7.10
N TRP A 496 3.80 10.34 7.40
CA TRP A 496 3.71 9.22 6.46
C TRP A 496 2.32 8.58 6.53
N GLY A 497 1.77 8.17 5.39
CA GLY A 497 0.45 7.53 5.30
C GLY A 497 0.48 6.09 5.80
N ASN A 498 0.79 5.90 7.07
CA ASN A 498 0.86 4.61 7.73
C ASN A 498 -0.54 4.02 7.96
N ILE A 499 -0.63 2.69 7.95
CA ILE A 499 -1.80 1.95 8.45
C ILE A 499 -1.46 1.39 9.83
N TRP A 500 -2.25 1.74 10.84
CA TRP A 500 -2.07 1.34 12.23
C TRP A 500 -3.08 0.26 12.62
N LEU A 501 -2.60 -0.91 13.02
CA LEU A 501 -3.45 -2.01 13.49
C LEU A 501 -3.72 -1.81 14.97
N MET A 502 -4.94 -1.41 15.31
CA MET A 502 -5.32 -0.98 16.66
C MET A 502 -5.76 -2.14 17.57
N ASN A 503 -6.28 -3.19 16.96
CA ASN A 503 -6.74 -4.42 17.59
C ASN A 503 -6.75 -5.53 16.52
N ASP A 504 -7.20 -6.72 16.87
CA ASP A 504 -7.48 -7.82 15.96
C ASP A 504 -8.28 -7.37 14.73
N ILE A 505 -7.92 -7.99 13.62
CA ILE A 505 -8.63 -7.90 12.35
C ILE A 505 -8.94 -9.34 11.93
N LEU A 506 -10.20 -9.72 12.03
CA LEU A 506 -10.65 -11.09 11.79
C LEU A 506 -11.67 -11.12 10.67
N TYR A 507 -11.65 -12.16 9.83
CA TYR A 507 -12.81 -12.45 8.99
C TYR A 507 -13.95 -12.97 9.87
N GLU A 508 -15.19 -12.64 9.52
CA GLU A 508 -16.37 -12.97 10.32
C GLU A 508 -16.53 -14.48 10.60
N ASP A 509 -16.05 -15.32 9.68
CA ASP A 509 -16.11 -16.78 9.75
C ASP A 509 -14.82 -17.45 10.25
N SER A 510 -13.76 -16.69 10.52
CA SER A 510 -12.50 -17.23 11.07
C SER A 510 -12.66 -17.72 12.51
N ASN A 511 -11.74 -18.57 12.94
CA ASN A 511 -11.64 -18.94 14.34
C ASN A 511 -11.26 -17.70 15.19
N PRO A 512 -12.10 -17.27 16.16
CA PRO A 512 -11.87 -16.03 16.89
C PRO A 512 -10.71 -16.10 17.90
N ILE A 513 -10.12 -17.28 18.12
CA ILE A 513 -9.00 -17.48 19.06
C ILE A 513 -7.68 -17.67 18.32
N THR A 514 -7.69 -18.41 17.20
CA THR A 514 -6.46 -18.74 16.45
C THR A 514 -6.30 -17.92 15.17
N GLY A 515 -7.34 -17.20 14.74
CA GLY A 515 -7.37 -16.51 13.45
C GLY A 515 -7.50 -17.42 12.23
N GLU A 516 -7.59 -18.74 12.41
CA GLU A 516 -7.64 -19.71 11.32
C GLU A 516 -8.79 -19.40 10.36
N ILE A 517 -8.43 -19.20 9.10
CA ILE A 517 -9.34 -18.78 8.04
C ILE A 517 -10.05 -20.01 7.45
N VAL A 518 -11.34 -19.87 7.16
CA VAL A 518 -12.12 -20.90 6.46
C VAL A 518 -11.73 -20.95 4.98
N TYR A 519 -11.25 -22.10 4.51
CA TYR A 519 -10.99 -22.32 3.09
C TYR A 519 -12.30 -22.21 2.27
N GLY A 520 -12.27 -21.44 1.19
CA GLY A 520 -13.43 -21.06 0.39
C GLY A 520 -14.21 -19.87 0.91
N THR A 521 -13.75 -19.18 1.96
CA THR A 521 -14.42 -17.97 2.46
C THR A 521 -14.48 -16.88 1.37
N LYS A 522 -15.55 -16.08 1.40
CA LYS A 522 -15.70 -14.89 0.55
C LYS A 522 -14.88 -13.70 1.07
N ASN A 523 -14.50 -13.72 2.35
CA ASN A 523 -13.95 -12.57 3.05
C ASN A 523 -12.51 -12.29 2.60
N ARG A 524 -12.21 -11.05 2.22
CA ARG A 524 -10.86 -10.63 1.77
C ARG A 524 -10.55 -9.25 2.30
N LEU A 525 -9.39 -9.07 2.91
CA LEU A 525 -8.89 -7.74 3.29
C LEU A 525 -7.53 -7.49 2.66
N GLY A 526 -7.37 -6.33 2.01
CA GLY A 526 -6.09 -5.81 1.55
C GLY A 526 -5.73 -4.50 2.25
N LEU A 527 -4.57 -4.42 2.88
CA LEU A 527 -4.04 -3.20 3.46
C LEU A 527 -2.86 -2.72 2.62
N ILE A 528 -3.06 -1.64 1.86
CA ILE A 528 -2.09 -1.06 0.93
C ILE A 528 -1.60 0.26 1.54
N SER A 529 -0.58 0.17 2.39
CA SER A 529 0.00 1.34 3.03
C SER A 529 0.99 2.03 2.10
N GLY A 530 0.82 3.34 1.90
CA GLY A 530 1.80 4.18 1.23
C GLY A 530 3.14 4.27 1.97
N ALA A 531 3.20 3.84 3.23
CA ALA A 531 4.41 3.83 4.04
C ALA A 531 4.58 2.50 4.79
N ASN A 532 4.31 2.48 6.10
CA ASN A 532 4.40 1.31 6.96
C ASN A 532 3.02 0.74 7.28
N ILE A 533 3.00 -0.55 7.61
CA ILE A 533 1.90 -1.14 8.37
C ILE A 533 2.44 -1.42 9.77
N ILE A 534 1.85 -0.79 10.78
CA ILE A 534 2.39 -0.80 12.15
C ILE A 534 1.38 -1.42 13.10
N ILE A 535 1.79 -2.47 13.83
CA ILE A 535 1.01 -2.98 14.96
C ILE A 535 1.10 -1.97 16.08
N ALA A 536 0.01 -1.24 16.32
CA ALA A 536 -0.02 -0.18 17.31
C ALA A 536 0.19 -0.73 18.72
N ASN A 537 0.91 0.02 19.56
CA ASN A 537 0.98 -0.30 20.98
C ASN A 537 -0.34 0.14 21.63
N THR A 538 -1.32 -0.76 21.73
CA THR A 538 -2.61 -0.52 22.39
C THR A 538 -2.76 -1.43 23.61
N MET A 539 -3.82 -1.24 24.40
CA MET A 539 -4.06 -2.13 25.55
C MET A 539 -4.47 -3.53 25.09
N GLU A 540 -5.25 -3.56 24.02
CA GLU A 540 -5.79 -4.74 23.34
C GLU A 540 -4.65 -5.58 22.77
N ASN A 541 -3.70 -4.95 22.07
CA ASN A 541 -2.52 -5.60 21.51
C ASN A 541 -1.43 -5.90 22.56
N GLY A 542 -1.79 -6.13 23.82
CA GLY A 542 -0.83 -6.53 24.86
C GLY A 542 0.22 -5.50 25.26
N GLY A 543 -0.05 -4.22 25.02
CA GLY A 543 0.81 -3.13 25.47
C GLY A 543 1.14 -3.20 26.95
N LYS A 544 2.29 -2.62 27.30
CA LYS A 544 2.81 -2.61 28.68
C LYS A 544 3.05 -4.01 29.23
N ASN A 545 3.78 -4.81 28.45
CA ASN A 545 4.15 -6.18 28.78
C ASN A 545 2.94 -7.05 29.19
N GLN A 546 1.88 -7.04 28.37
CA GLN A 546 0.64 -7.80 28.57
C GLN A 546 -0.11 -7.46 29.87
N ALA A 547 -0.14 -6.18 30.25
CA ALA A 547 -0.83 -5.77 31.48
C ALA A 547 -2.36 -5.92 31.40
N ASN A 548 -2.95 -5.82 30.20
CA ASN A 548 -4.40 -5.85 29.99
C ASN A 548 -4.83 -6.85 28.91
N GLY A 549 -4.21 -6.79 27.72
CA GLY A 549 -4.42 -7.74 26.62
C GLY A 549 -3.18 -8.59 26.34
N SER A 550 -3.26 -9.38 25.28
CA SER A 550 -2.13 -10.08 24.69
C SER A 550 -2.41 -10.34 23.23
N ASP A 551 -1.32 -10.51 22.48
CA ASP A 551 -1.37 -10.99 21.10
C ASP A 551 -2.03 -10.00 20.14
N ILE A 552 -1.95 -10.30 18.84
CA ILE A 552 -2.78 -9.67 17.81
C ILE A 552 -3.01 -10.68 16.71
N ILE A 553 -4.26 -10.80 16.27
CA ILE A 553 -4.67 -11.68 15.18
C ILE A 553 -5.04 -10.87 13.95
N ILE A 554 -4.44 -11.22 12.82
CA ILE A 554 -4.59 -10.48 11.57
C ILE A 554 -5.00 -11.46 10.47
N ASN A 555 -6.16 -11.21 9.85
CA ASN A 555 -6.59 -11.84 8.61
C ASN A 555 -6.53 -10.81 7.48
N GLY A 556 -5.67 -11.04 6.48
CA GLY A 556 -5.58 -10.15 5.32
C GLY A 556 -4.21 -10.07 4.66
N ALA A 557 -4.20 -9.47 3.47
CA ALA A 557 -3.00 -9.19 2.71
C ALA A 557 -2.44 -7.82 3.09
N LEU A 558 -1.16 -7.77 3.47
CA LEU A 558 -0.46 -6.57 3.92
C LEU A 558 0.58 -6.14 2.89
N LEU A 559 0.54 -4.88 2.46
CA LEU A 559 1.53 -4.27 1.56
C LEU A 559 2.02 -2.92 2.11
N ALA A 560 3.31 -2.82 2.43
CA ALA A 560 3.97 -1.61 2.92
C ALA A 560 4.91 -1.03 1.85
N MET A 561 4.47 0.01 1.14
CA MET A 561 5.12 0.48 -0.10
C MET A 561 6.52 1.05 0.10
N ASN A 562 6.74 1.85 1.14
CA ASN A 562 7.97 2.66 1.28
C ASN A 562 8.85 2.23 2.44
N ASP A 563 8.38 1.30 3.28
CA ASP A 563 9.18 0.77 4.37
C ASP A 563 8.69 -0.64 4.79
N SER A 564 8.10 -0.83 5.98
CA SER A 564 7.96 -2.19 6.54
C SER A 564 6.61 -2.50 7.20
N PHE A 565 6.30 -3.80 7.36
CA PHE A 565 5.35 -4.29 8.35
C PHE A 565 6.06 -4.53 9.69
N VAL A 566 5.71 -3.78 10.74
CA VAL A 566 6.56 -3.64 11.94
C VAL A 566 5.75 -3.52 13.23
N ALA A 567 6.32 -3.98 14.35
CA ALA A 567 5.74 -3.74 15.67
C ALA A 567 6.10 -2.33 16.18
N HIS A 568 5.17 -1.64 16.84
CA HIS A 568 5.43 -0.33 17.47
C HIS A 568 6.29 -0.47 18.74
N TYR A 569 7.56 -0.85 18.60
CA TYR A 569 8.48 -1.12 19.73
C TYR A 569 9.06 0.14 20.36
N TRP A 570 8.85 1.32 19.77
CA TRP A 570 9.42 2.54 20.31
C TRP A 570 8.62 3.20 21.43
N GLN A 571 7.29 3.07 21.42
CA GLN A 571 6.45 3.49 22.53
C GLN A 571 6.44 2.41 23.61
N ASN A 572 7.62 1.95 24.06
CA ASN A 572 7.74 0.84 25.01
C ASN A 572 7.77 1.31 26.47
N SER A 573 7.46 0.40 27.38
CA SER A 573 7.36 0.69 28.83
C SER A 573 8.54 0.19 29.66
N ILE A 574 9.69 -0.17 29.08
CA ILE A 574 10.81 -0.69 29.88
C ILE A 574 11.37 0.37 30.82
N SER A 575 12.08 -0.02 31.89
CA SER A 575 12.59 0.91 32.90
C SER A 575 13.86 1.69 32.49
N ASN A 576 14.47 1.36 31.37
CA ASN A 576 15.69 2.03 30.90
C ASN A 576 15.35 3.24 30.04
N ASN A 577 15.55 4.44 30.60
CA ASN A 577 15.24 5.70 29.93
C ASN A 577 16.00 5.92 28.62
N SER A 578 17.21 5.37 28.48
CA SER A 578 17.99 5.46 27.23
C SER A 578 17.44 4.57 26.11
N LEU A 579 16.46 3.70 26.40
CA LEU A 579 15.85 2.78 25.45
C LEU A 579 14.34 3.04 25.25
N ASN A 580 13.69 3.74 26.18
CA ASN A 580 12.28 4.11 26.09
C ASN A 580 12.04 5.60 25.81
N GLY A 581 13.07 6.45 25.90
CA GLY A 581 12.99 7.89 25.75
C GLY A 581 13.69 8.42 24.49
N PRO A 582 13.38 9.66 24.09
CA PRO A 582 14.03 10.29 22.95
C PRO A 582 15.42 10.82 23.32
N GLU A 583 16.28 10.93 22.32
CA GLU A 583 17.58 11.59 22.41
C GLU A 583 17.41 13.06 22.01
N PHE A 584 17.14 13.93 23.00
CA PHE A 584 16.83 15.35 22.77
C PHE A 584 17.90 16.11 21.97
N SER A 585 19.17 15.73 22.13
CA SER A 585 20.28 16.37 21.42
C SER A 585 20.40 15.95 19.95
N SER A 586 19.86 14.78 19.62
CA SER A 586 19.93 14.19 18.29
C SER A 586 18.73 13.26 18.07
N PRO A 587 17.54 13.81 17.77
CA PRO A 587 16.30 13.03 17.73
C PRO A 587 16.32 11.86 16.74
N LEU A 588 17.11 11.95 15.66
CA LEU A 588 17.34 10.85 14.71
C LEU A 588 17.91 9.58 15.37
N ASN A 589 18.60 9.73 16.51
CA ASN A 589 19.25 8.65 17.24
C ASN A 589 18.39 8.09 18.38
N SER A 590 17.16 8.60 18.56
CA SER A 590 16.24 8.15 19.59
C SER A 590 15.97 6.65 19.49
N LYS A 591 15.73 6.00 20.65
CA LYS A 591 15.30 4.58 20.77
C LYS A 591 13.87 4.43 21.27
N GLY A 592 13.37 5.42 22.00
CA GLY A 592 11.98 5.50 22.36
C GLY A 592 11.43 6.90 22.11
N ASP A 593 10.12 7.02 22.15
CA ASP A 593 9.44 8.31 22.08
C ASP A 593 9.22 8.94 23.47
N GLY A 594 9.51 8.22 24.56
CA GLY A 594 9.31 8.65 25.95
C GLY A 594 7.87 8.52 26.45
N ARG A 595 6.92 8.15 25.59
CA ARG A 595 5.48 8.18 25.88
C ARG A 595 4.95 6.83 26.35
N GLY A 596 5.66 5.74 26.02
CA GLY A 596 5.27 4.38 26.39
C GLY A 596 4.90 4.18 27.86
N PRO A 597 5.70 4.62 28.86
CA PRO A 597 5.36 4.47 30.27
C PRO A 597 4.07 5.18 30.72
N PHE A 598 3.56 6.13 29.95
CA PHE A 598 2.38 6.92 30.26
C PHE A 598 1.15 6.48 29.49
N ARG A 599 1.27 5.45 28.65
CA ARG A 599 0.24 4.98 27.72
C ARG A 599 -0.10 3.52 27.99
N ASN A 600 -1.26 3.09 27.48
CA ASN A 600 -1.75 1.71 27.54
C ASN A 600 -1.82 1.09 28.96
N PRO A 601 -2.66 1.64 29.87
CA PRO A 601 -3.59 2.78 29.71
C PRO A 601 -2.91 4.14 29.93
N ALA A 602 -3.59 5.21 29.51
CA ALA A 602 -3.16 6.58 29.77
C ALA A 602 -2.98 6.82 31.29
N SER A 603 -1.85 7.42 31.68
CA SER A 603 -1.49 7.68 33.06
C SER A 603 -0.78 9.02 33.18
N ALA A 604 -1.10 9.78 34.23
CA ALA A 604 -0.37 11.02 34.57
C ALA A 604 1.04 10.76 35.13
N PHE A 605 1.32 9.52 35.56
CA PHE A 605 2.61 9.11 36.10
C PHE A 605 3.22 7.99 35.26
N PRO A 606 4.56 7.96 35.08
CA PRO A 606 5.22 6.91 34.32
C PRO A 606 5.06 5.56 35.04
N GLN A 607 4.74 4.52 34.29
CA GLN A 607 4.58 3.16 34.76
C GLN A 607 5.42 2.22 33.89
N VAL A 608 6.51 1.71 34.46
CA VAL A 608 7.49 0.89 33.73
C VAL A 608 7.37 -0.60 34.04
N THR A 609 7.74 -1.45 33.08
CA THR A 609 7.61 -2.92 33.11
C THR A 609 8.93 -3.65 33.39
N GLY A 610 9.97 -2.93 33.81
CA GLY A 610 11.30 -3.50 34.06
C GLY A 610 12.09 -3.70 32.77
N ASN A 611 12.67 -4.88 32.57
CA ASN A 611 13.63 -5.12 31.47
C ASN A 611 12.99 -5.71 30.19
N SER A 612 11.66 -5.73 30.08
CA SER A 612 10.95 -6.29 28.92
C SER A 612 9.62 -5.59 28.65
N ASP A 613 9.20 -5.61 27.39
CA ASP A 613 7.86 -5.20 26.95
C ASP A 613 7.41 -6.16 25.83
N ILE A 614 7.28 -7.44 26.17
CA ILE A 614 6.75 -8.47 25.27
C ILE A 614 5.23 -8.43 25.36
N ARG A 615 4.58 -8.37 24.19
CA ARG A 615 3.16 -8.10 24.04
C ARG A 615 2.35 -9.33 23.62
N GLY A 616 3.04 -10.46 23.44
CA GLY A 616 2.46 -11.73 23.04
C GLY A 616 2.96 -12.19 21.69
N GLN A 617 2.10 -12.84 20.93
CA GLN A 617 2.34 -13.36 19.59
C GLN A 617 1.52 -12.57 18.57
N MET A 618 2.15 -12.20 17.47
CA MET A 618 1.47 -11.72 16.28
C MET A 618 1.11 -12.96 15.46
N ILE A 619 -0.17 -13.19 15.24
CA ILE A 619 -0.72 -14.31 14.48
C ILE A 619 -1.29 -13.76 13.18
N LEU A 620 -0.61 -14.01 12.06
CA LEU A 620 -1.05 -13.59 10.74
C LEU A 620 -1.56 -14.81 9.97
N TRP A 621 -2.78 -14.71 9.45
CA TRP A 621 -3.28 -15.54 8.35
C TRP A 621 -3.46 -14.66 7.12
N GLY A 622 -2.54 -14.73 6.17
CA GLY A 622 -2.53 -13.77 5.07
C GLY A 622 -1.23 -13.74 4.29
N SER A 623 -0.81 -12.53 3.92
CA SER A 623 0.40 -12.30 3.12
C SER A 623 1.11 -11.04 3.58
N VAL A 624 2.44 -11.02 3.60
CA VAL A 624 3.24 -9.81 3.89
C VAL A 624 4.06 -9.41 2.68
N THR A 625 3.92 -8.18 2.23
CA THR A 625 4.74 -7.54 1.20
C THR A 625 5.28 -6.23 1.73
N GLN A 626 6.59 -6.01 1.64
CA GLN A 626 7.24 -4.83 2.21
C GLN A 626 8.51 -4.44 1.44
N ASP A 627 8.89 -3.16 1.51
CA ASP A 627 10.15 -2.69 0.93
C ASP A 627 11.34 -3.24 1.73
N LYS A 628 11.28 -3.06 3.04
CA LYS A 628 12.32 -3.45 3.99
C LYS A 628 11.77 -4.44 5.01
N ARG A 629 12.66 -5.16 5.67
CA ARG A 629 12.28 -6.14 6.68
C ARG A 629 11.94 -5.47 8.00
N GLY A 630 10.66 -5.50 8.38
CA GLY A 630 10.22 -4.98 9.67
C GLY A 630 10.50 -5.91 10.85
N TYR A 631 10.76 -5.30 12.01
CA TYR A 631 10.95 -6.02 13.26
C TYR A 631 9.62 -6.24 14.00
N MET A 632 9.26 -7.51 14.21
CA MET A 632 8.21 -7.86 15.19
C MET A 632 8.71 -7.82 16.63
N LYS A 633 10.00 -8.13 16.85
CA LYS A 633 10.64 -8.14 18.16
C LYS A 633 12.03 -7.52 18.11
N ARG A 634 12.36 -6.73 19.14
CA ARG A 634 13.71 -6.21 19.39
C ARG A 634 14.26 -6.84 20.67
N ASN A 635 15.44 -7.45 20.58
CA ASN A 635 16.12 -8.11 21.69
C ASN A 635 17.65 -8.11 21.50
N ALA A 636 18.38 -8.69 22.47
CA ALA A 636 19.82 -8.82 22.39
C ALA A 636 20.30 -9.86 21.36
N PRO A 637 21.43 -9.64 20.64
CA PRO A 637 22.26 -8.44 20.62
C PRO A 637 21.73 -7.39 19.62
N GLY A 638 21.75 -6.10 19.99
CA GLY A 638 21.25 -5.01 19.15
C GLY A 638 20.94 -3.80 20.02
N PRO A 639 20.59 -2.62 19.46
CA PRO A 639 20.54 -1.38 20.24
C PRO A 639 19.57 -1.42 21.43
N TYR A 640 18.71 -2.45 21.49
CA TYR A 640 17.91 -2.88 22.64
C TYR A 640 18.50 -4.17 23.25
N PRO A 641 19.54 -4.10 24.11
CA PRO A 641 20.17 -5.26 24.73
C PRO A 641 19.33 -5.78 25.90
N VAL A 642 18.09 -6.14 25.64
CA VAL A 642 17.10 -6.60 26.62
C VAL A 642 16.63 -8.01 26.30
N SER A 643 16.14 -8.69 27.34
CA SER A 643 15.62 -10.07 27.26
C SER A 643 14.39 -10.20 28.17
N PRO A 644 13.31 -10.84 27.73
CA PRO A 644 13.12 -11.50 26.43
C PRO A 644 12.99 -10.55 25.21
N GLY A 645 12.62 -9.29 25.40
CA GLY A 645 12.63 -8.29 24.33
C GLY A 645 11.52 -7.23 24.42
N ILE A 646 11.28 -6.55 23.30
CA ILE A 646 10.20 -5.58 23.10
C ILE A 646 9.47 -5.95 21.80
N GLY A 647 8.14 -6.05 21.83
CA GLY A 647 7.31 -6.41 20.67
C GLY A 647 6.66 -7.79 20.80
N TYR A 648 6.58 -8.55 19.70
CA TYR A 648 5.85 -9.82 19.62
C TYR A 648 6.73 -10.97 19.13
N ASP A 649 6.44 -12.17 19.66
CA ASP A 649 6.76 -13.39 18.93
C ASP A 649 5.90 -13.50 17.67
N LYS A 650 6.30 -14.33 16.70
CA LYS A 650 5.66 -14.38 15.38
C LYS A 650 5.00 -15.73 15.16
N ASP A 651 3.86 -15.71 14.48
CA ASP A 651 3.17 -16.87 13.94
C ASP A 651 2.56 -16.49 12.60
N TYR A 652 2.89 -17.27 11.58
CA TYR A 652 2.72 -16.88 10.19
C TYR A 652 2.08 -18.04 9.44
N HIS A 653 0.87 -17.82 8.93
CA HIS A 653 0.09 -18.75 8.12
C HIS A 653 -0.34 -18.07 6.83
N TYR A 654 -0.29 -18.80 5.72
CA TYR A 654 -0.66 -18.26 4.42
C TYR A 654 -2.17 -18.41 4.17
N ASP A 655 -2.81 -17.35 3.68
CA ASP A 655 -4.20 -17.46 3.22
C ASP A 655 -4.25 -18.03 1.80
N TYR A 656 -4.37 -19.36 1.70
CA TYR A 656 -4.52 -20.09 0.43
C TYR A 656 -5.74 -19.64 -0.40
N ASN A 657 -6.68 -18.90 0.20
CA ASN A 657 -7.77 -18.34 -0.57
C ASN A 657 -7.33 -17.27 -1.58
N PHE A 658 -6.19 -16.61 -1.36
CA PHE A 658 -5.63 -15.64 -2.29
C PHE A 658 -5.21 -16.28 -3.62
N SER A 659 -4.55 -17.44 -3.57
CA SER A 659 -4.16 -18.17 -4.79
C SER A 659 -5.36 -18.82 -5.48
N ASP A 660 -6.27 -19.42 -4.70
CA ASP A 660 -7.26 -20.34 -5.25
C ASP A 660 -8.56 -19.65 -5.66
N PHE A 661 -8.95 -18.59 -4.94
CA PHE A 661 -10.20 -17.87 -5.17
C PHE A 661 -9.96 -16.39 -5.56
N GLY A 662 -8.81 -15.83 -5.20
CA GLY A 662 -8.38 -14.50 -5.62
C GLY A 662 -8.02 -13.55 -4.48
N PRO A 663 -7.30 -12.47 -4.82
CA PRO A 663 -6.79 -11.49 -3.88
C PRO A 663 -7.91 -10.57 -3.36
N PRO A 664 -7.58 -9.68 -2.41
CA PRO A 664 -8.42 -8.54 -2.09
C PRO A 664 -8.68 -7.64 -3.30
N PRO A 665 -9.78 -6.84 -3.28
CA PRO A 665 -10.13 -5.94 -4.38
C PRO A 665 -8.97 -5.02 -4.76
N MET A 666 -8.66 -4.92 -6.05
CA MET A 666 -7.64 -4.02 -6.58
C MET A 666 -6.21 -4.20 -6.02
N TYR A 667 -5.91 -5.33 -5.37
CA TYR A 667 -4.60 -5.56 -4.78
C TYR A 667 -3.46 -5.48 -5.83
N PRO A 668 -2.27 -4.94 -5.49
CA PRO A 668 -1.25 -4.65 -6.49
C PRO A 668 -0.67 -5.89 -7.18
N THR A 669 -0.52 -5.81 -8.50
CA THR A 669 0.03 -6.87 -9.34
C THR A 669 1.55 -6.88 -9.31
N SER A 670 2.17 -8.07 -9.38
CA SER A 670 3.62 -8.22 -9.56
C SER A 670 4.02 -8.06 -11.03
N SER A 671 5.19 -7.47 -11.26
CA SER A 671 5.77 -7.31 -12.60
C SER A 671 7.26 -7.62 -12.58
N SER A 672 7.79 -7.99 -13.74
CA SER A 672 9.23 -8.28 -13.91
C SER A 672 10.00 -7.06 -14.40
N LEU A 673 11.31 -7.05 -14.21
CA LEU A 673 12.20 -5.98 -14.69
C LEU A 673 12.14 -5.76 -16.22
N ALA A 674 11.74 -6.77 -16.99
CA ALA A 674 11.63 -6.69 -18.44
C ALA A 674 10.42 -5.87 -18.93
N GLY A 675 9.56 -5.42 -18.00
CA GLY A 675 8.32 -4.72 -18.27
C GLY A 675 7.20 -5.69 -18.69
N GLY A 676 6.08 -5.61 -17.98
CA GLY A 676 4.88 -6.43 -18.20
C GLY A 676 4.44 -7.22 -16.96
N ALA A 677 3.16 -7.56 -16.89
CA ALA A 677 2.58 -8.34 -15.80
C ALA A 677 3.05 -9.81 -15.87
N ILE A 678 3.36 -10.42 -14.73
CA ILE A 678 3.60 -11.86 -14.67
C ILE A 678 2.25 -12.55 -14.74
N LEU A 679 2.00 -13.35 -15.78
CA LEU A 679 0.68 -13.93 -16.02
C LEU A 679 0.60 -15.38 -15.54
N ILE A 680 -0.49 -15.72 -14.84
CA ILE A 680 -0.83 -17.07 -14.41
C ILE A 680 -2.09 -17.56 -15.13
N ILE A 681 -2.14 -18.85 -15.46
CA ILE A 681 -3.26 -19.44 -16.19
C ILE A 681 -4.46 -19.55 -15.25
N LYS A 682 -5.57 -18.89 -15.60
CA LYS A 682 -6.85 -19.00 -14.89
C LYS A 682 -7.73 -20.10 -15.48
N SER A 683 -7.82 -20.14 -16.80
CA SER A 683 -8.56 -21.20 -17.49
C SER A 683 -8.00 -21.44 -18.88
N TYR A 684 -8.23 -22.65 -19.40
CA TYR A 684 -7.78 -23.07 -20.70
C TYR A 684 -8.70 -24.16 -21.23
N GLY A 685 -9.06 -24.11 -22.51
CA GLY A 685 -9.91 -25.13 -23.11
C GLY A 685 -10.19 -24.95 -24.59
N GLU A 686 -10.81 -25.98 -25.17
CA GLU A 686 -11.38 -25.93 -26.52
C GLU A 686 -12.70 -25.14 -26.50
N VAL A 687 -12.88 -24.24 -27.46
CA VAL A 687 -14.14 -23.52 -27.65
C VAL A 687 -15.09 -24.37 -28.50
N ASP A 688 -16.25 -24.72 -27.95
CA ASP A 688 -17.24 -25.54 -28.63
C ASP A 688 -17.74 -24.83 -29.92
N PRO A 689 -17.75 -25.50 -31.09
CA PRO A 689 -18.29 -24.95 -32.34
C PRO A 689 -19.75 -24.49 -32.27
N LEU A 690 -20.54 -24.93 -31.28
CA LEU A 690 -21.95 -24.53 -31.11
C LEU A 690 -22.12 -23.07 -30.63
N THR A 691 -21.18 -22.54 -29.85
CA THR A 691 -21.20 -21.15 -29.33
C THR A 691 -20.90 -20.07 -30.39
N LEU A 692 -20.40 -20.46 -31.57
CA LEU A 692 -20.11 -19.54 -32.68
C LEU A 692 -21.35 -19.07 -33.46
N LYS A 693 -22.51 -19.74 -33.28
CA LYS A 693 -23.74 -19.36 -33.98
C LYS A 693 -24.54 -18.26 -33.28
N GLU A 694 -24.35 -18.02 -31.99
CA GLU A 694 -25.13 -17.00 -31.25
C GLU A 694 -24.52 -15.59 -31.28
N PHE A 695 -23.27 -15.44 -31.73
CA PHE A 695 -22.60 -14.13 -31.86
C PHE A 695 -22.44 -13.65 -33.32
N SER A 696 -23.10 -14.31 -34.28
CA SER A 696 -23.07 -13.93 -35.71
C SER A 696 -24.45 -13.70 -36.33
N GLU A 697 -25.48 -13.45 -35.51
CA GLU A 697 -26.74 -12.82 -35.96
C GLU A 697 -26.85 -11.38 -35.47
#